data_AF-A0A6L6IZR0-F1
#
_entry.id   AF-A0A6L6IZR0-F1
#
_cell.length_a   1.000
_cell.length_b   1.000
_cell.length_c   1.000
_cell.angle_alpha   90.00
_cell.angle_beta   90.00
_cell.angle_gamma   90.00
#
_symmetry.space_group_name_H-M   'P 1'
#
loop_
_entity.id
_entity.type
_entity.pdbx_description
1 polymer ?
#
loop_
_entity_poly.entity_id
_entity_poly.type
_entity_poly.pdbx_seq_one_letter_code
_entity_poly.pdbx_strand_id
1 'polypeptide(L)'
;MPDLSRYELVFRDDFDSPDLNAYRGGKGLWSTSSRRDDIMTNGPQSVFLSDATTTEDGRKVGIDPLTISDGKLNIGSGVIPDHKRDLVDSALANVGREGDAQNVRYYTGMVSTADTWAQAYGYYEITAEIPVGNGHWPAFWLAPAGTGWPPEIDIFEAYGQSVGDRNTPPGGRFTVASFFDRYDLDGNPTQSVDVTNPYDLDENGNPAAPIVRQQQGGTQYMFRDTVDVEREFGGNLHDGAWTWAVEWTPDYIAFYFGRDRGSLVEVFRTPTPQDLTTPMYTIINDQISSTWGWNPEAGLDHLTFADGNEFSIESVSVYAMRPDRQITAQGVGATIIDDARGASITGSVGDDIIVTGGGAGQDFIDLNGGSDIVHVMRGTGNAILSGFGADDHIVLEGFNLDGAQDALARLTQVGNDVWLSNGAYPADPQTVIFRDTRVADFRSEQFVIRWSETPDVWSSLAVDDRWLTDTDRDGRVTAHADGSRLSDGLANHPGGVTLQGGVSGDQHYVYRPNTVVREAAGGGVDTVYTSRSHVLAAHVENLIALPGAQNATLTGNDGDNRIQGNAHANTLAGGRGADLIVSLGDDRILHQFGDGHDVVLGFDGHDTLQLRGYAIDDLEDLRARLVQDGGDVRLDLGQGDSITFRDTALSVFDADSFDILRGDNAFGASAPDPFTRPSTEVAGTVGGPGPQQPEPQPPPAPHILNGTKWRDTLDGSDQDDLIRGRNGDDVLRGHAGNDRLLGGHGTNRMDGGSGNDTLNSQGRGDTMFGGAGDDLFYIGRHSTDARIMDFAAGDRLDISRFTGGPQDVLLTRHGGWTAVAVADGDGWSELLRVRGVTPAELSDWLITG
;
A
#
# COMPACT_ATOMS: atom_id res chain seq x y z
N MET A 1 17.50 7.86 32.26
CA MET A 1 17.43 6.64 31.43
C MET A 1 16.11 6.62 30.68
N PRO A 2 16.15 6.40 29.36
CA PRO A 2 14.96 6.24 28.53
C PRO A 2 14.12 5.03 29.00
N ASP A 3 12.79 5.19 28.99
CA ASP A 3 11.87 4.09 29.28
C ASP A 3 11.56 3.31 28.00
N LEU A 4 12.10 2.10 27.88
CA LEU A 4 11.87 1.25 26.72
C LEU A 4 10.60 0.41 26.77
N SER A 5 9.75 0.55 27.81
CA SER A 5 8.54 -0.28 27.94
C SER A 5 7.54 -0.13 26.78
N ARG A 6 7.59 1.01 26.06
CA ARG A 6 6.78 1.28 24.86
C ARG A 6 7.44 0.88 23.54
N TYR A 7 8.64 0.31 23.60
CA TYR A 7 9.44 0.00 22.42
C TYR A 7 9.72 -1.50 22.33
N GLU A 8 9.92 -1.99 21.11
CA GLU A 8 10.32 -3.38 20.84
C GLU A 8 11.66 -3.39 20.10
N LEU A 9 12.59 -4.24 20.51
CA LEU A 9 13.90 -4.35 19.86
C LEU A 9 13.70 -4.84 18.43
N VAL A 10 14.10 -4.06 17.42
CA VAL A 10 14.05 -4.47 16.01
C VAL A 10 15.28 -5.28 15.66
N PHE A 11 16.46 -4.72 15.94
CA PHE A 11 17.71 -5.46 15.89
C PHE A 11 18.73 -4.90 16.88
N ARG A 12 19.68 -5.77 17.24
CA ARG A 12 20.94 -5.41 17.87
C ARG A 12 22.05 -6.10 17.10
N ASP A 13 23.08 -5.33 16.75
CA ASP A 13 24.33 -5.87 16.20
C ASP A 13 25.46 -5.54 17.17
N ASP A 14 26.06 -6.59 17.73
CA ASP A 14 27.23 -6.55 18.62
C ASP A 14 28.52 -6.85 17.85
N PHE A 15 28.44 -7.03 16.52
CA PHE A 15 29.59 -7.31 15.64
C PHE A 15 30.44 -8.52 16.10
N ASP A 16 29.79 -9.53 16.68
CA ASP A 16 30.43 -10.77 17.14
C ASP A 16 30.82 -11.73 15.99
N SER A 17 30.26 -11.50 14.79
CA SER A 17 30.60 -12.24 13.57
C SER A 17 31.97 -11.81 13.05
N PRO A 18 32.81 -12.73 12.51
CA PRO A 18 34.10 -12.35 11.92
C PRO A 18 33.97 -11.43 10.70
N ASP A 19 32.81 -11.45 10.03
CA ASP A 19 32.51 -10.67 8.84
C ASP A 19 31.28 -9.80 9.08
N LEU A 20 31.28 -8.59 8.49
CA LEU A 20 30.11 -7.70 8.50
C LEU A 20 28.93 -8.40 7.85
N ASN A 21 27.75 -8.30 8.46
CA ASN A 21 26.49 -8.73 7.84
C ASN A 21 26.09 -7.75 6.72
N ALA A 22 26.94 -7.65 5.70
CA ALA A 22 26.86 -6.65 4.66
C ALA A 22 25.78 -7.02 3.64
N TYR A 23 24.99 -6.04 3.23
CA TYR A 23 23.99 -6.21 2.19
C TYR A 23 24.67 -6.45 0.84
N ARG A 24 24.46 -7.62 0.24
CA ARG A 24 25.08 -8.08 -1.01
C ARG A 24 24.07 -8.89 -1.81
N GLY A 25 23.65 -8.38 -2.97
CA GLY A 25 22.82 -9.12 -3.92
C GLY A 25 21.50 -9.63 -3.33
N GLY A 26 20.81 -8.81 -2.52
CA GLY A 26 19.48 -9.12 -1.99
C GLY A 26 19.42 -9.63 -0.55
N LYS A 27 20.56 -9.81 0.13
CA LYS A 27 20.62 -10.27 1.53
C LYS A 27 21.68 -9.54 2.34
N GLY A 28 21.52 -9.48 3.66
CA GLY A 28 22.39 -8.79 4.61
C GLY A 28 21.67 -7.63 5.30
N LEU A 29 22.30 -7.05 6.32
CA LEU A 29 21.74 -5.93 7.10
C LEU A 29 22.34 -4.58 6.68
N TRP A 30 23.67 -4.51 6.58
CA TRP A 30 24.38 -3.25 6.43
C TRP A 30 24.74 -2.98 4.97
N SER A 31 24.09 -2.00 4.35
CA SER A 31 24.59 -1.38 3.11
C SER A 31 25.93 -0.70 3.39
N THR A 32 26.83 -0.68 2.40
CA THR A 32 28.14 -0.01 2.53
C THR A 32 28.20 1.29 1.73
N SER A 33 27.03 1.91 1.54
CA SER A 33 26.78 3.15 0.81
C SER A 33 25.67 3.92 1.52
N SER A 34 25.59 5.24 1.32
CA SER A 34 24.62 6.12 2.01
C SER A 34 23.25 5.97 1.37
N ARG A 35 23.25 5.73 0.07
CA ARG A 35 22.12 5.41 -0.80
C ARG A 35 22.58 4.31 -1.75
N ARG A 36 21.63 3.64 -2.41
CA ARG A 36 21.97 2.59 -3.38
C ARG A 36 22.96 3.14 -4.42
N ASP A 37 24.10 2.48 -4.54
CA ASP A 37 25.19 2.81 -5.47
C ASP A 37 25.86 4.19 -5.29
N ASP A 38 25.66 4.90 -4.16
CA ASP A 38 26.37 6.16 -3.88
C ASP A 38 27.62 5.93 -2.99
N ILE A 39 28.80 6.23 -3.54
CA ILE A 39 30.08 6.13 -2.84
C ILE A 39 30.61 7.49 -2.35
N MET A 40 29.87 8.57 -2.55
CA MET A 40 30.35 9.93 -2.29
C MET A 40 30.07 10.43 -0.88
N THR A 41 30.97 11.31 -0.42
CA THR A 41 30.85 12.01 0.86
C THR A 41 30.41 13.47 0.61
N ASN A 42 29.81 14.13 1.62
CA ASN A 42 29.51 15.57 1.61
C ASN A 42 30.74 16.51 1.62
N GLY A 43 31.95 15.95 1.51
CA GLY A 43 33.23 16.59 1.83
C GLY A 43 34.15 16.38 0.65
N PRO A 44 34.71 17.45 0.05
CA PRO A 44 35.24 17.34 -1.31
C PRO A 44 36.52 16.48 -1.41
N GLN A 45 37.03 15.90 -0.32
CA GLN A 45 38.32 15.19 -0.30
C GLN A 45 38.27 13.72 0.08
N SER A 46 37.11 13.15 0.43
CA SER A 46 37.02 11.72 0.74
C SER A 46 35.90 11.00 -0.02
N VAL A 47 36.08 9.69 -0.14
CA VAL A 47 35.15 8.75 -0.78
C VAL A 47 34.90 7.57 0.16
N PHE A 48 33.64 7.11 0.22
CA PHE A 48 33.25 5.91 0.95
C PHE A 48 33.53 4.68 0.09
N LEU A 49 34.37 3.75 0.58
CA LEU A 49 34.72 2.52 -0.14
C LEU A 49 34.33 1.28 0.68
N SER A 50 34.28 0.13 0.03
CA SER A 50 34.13 -1.19 0.66
C SER A 50 34.75 -2.29 -0.20
N ASP A 51 34.75 -3.52 0.32
CA ASP A 51 35.15 -4.72 -0.44
C ASP A 51 34.33 -4.98 -1.72
N ALA A 52 33.17 -4.33 -1.83
CA ALA A 52 32.24 -4.43 -2.96
C ALA A 52 32.41 -3.32 -4.00
N THR A 53 33.18 -2.27 -3.72
CA THR A 53 33.34 -1.17 -4.68
C THR A 53 34.05 -1.62 -5.96
N THR A 54 33.41 -1.40 -7.11
CA THR A 54 33.92 -1.75 -8.44
C THR A 54 34.06 -0.56 -9.36
N THR A 55 34.95 -0.69 -10.34
CA THR A 55 35.06 0.18 -11.51
C THR A 55 33.94 -0.09 -12.52
N GLU A 56 33.81 0.78 -13.53
CA GLU A 56 32.87 0.62 -14.66
C GLU A 56 33.03 -0.72 -15.40
N ASP A 57 34.26 -1.25 -15.48
CA ASP A 57 34.54 -2.56 -16.07
C ASP A 57 34.46 -3.73 -15.08
N GLY A 58 33.87 -3.51 -13.89
CA GLY A 58 33.60 -4.55 -12.89
C GLY A 58 34.80 -5.01 -12.07
N ARG A 59 35.96 -4.34 -12.16
CA ARG A 59 37.13 -4.68 -11.33
C ARG A 59 36.96 -4.11 -9.93
N LYS A 60 37.30 -4.91 -8.91
CA LYS A 60 37.32 -4.43 -7.53
C LYS A 60 38.39 -3.35 -7.33
N VAL A 61 38.04 -2.25 -6.66
CA VAL A 61 39.02 -1.24 -6.20
C VAL A 61 39.98 -1.88 -5.20
N GLY A 62 39.47 -2.74 -4.31
CA GLY A 62 40.28 -3.50 -3.36
C GLY A 62 40.90 -2.64 -2.26
N ILE A 63 40.14 -1.66 -1.79
CA ILE A 63 40.35 -0.93 -0.52
C ILE A 63 39.10 -1.19 0.28
N ASP A 64 39.23 -1.80 1.47
CA ASP A 64 38.11 -2.08 2.35
C ASP A 64 38.36 -1.44 3.73
N PRO A 65 37.70 -0.32 4.04
CA PRO A 65 37.81 0.35 5.32
C PRO A 65 36.91 -0.26 6.40
N LEU A 66 36.06 -1.24 6.09
CA LEU A 66 35.10 -1.81 7.03
C LEU A 66 35.63 -3.16 7.53
N THR A 67 36.09 -3.21 8.78
CA THR A 67 36.65 -4.45 9.34
C THR A 67 36.00 -4.79 10.67
N ILE A 68 35.77 -6.08 10.92
CA ILE A 68 35.39 -6.55 12.25
C ILE A 68 36.61 -7.12 12.95
N SER A 69 36.92 -6.59 14.13
CA SER A 69 37.97 -7.11 15.00
C SER A 69 37.61 -6.82 16.46
N ASP A 70 37.99 -7.73 17.36
CA ASP A 70 37.74 -7.63 18.80
C ASP A 70 36.26 -7.35 19.19
N GLY A 71 35.31 -7.87 18.41
CA GLY A 71 33.86 -7.67 18.63
C GLY A 71 33.39 -6.24 18.31
N LYS A 72 34.07 -5.54 17.40
CA LYS A 72 33.74 -4.18 16.98
C LYS A 72 33.76 -4.06 15.47
N LEU A 73 32.84 -3.26 14.91
CA LEU A 73 33.00 -2.74 13.56
C LEU A 73 33.95 -1.54 13.60
N ASN A 74 35.06 -1.62 12.88
CA ASN A 74 36.02 -0.54 12.74
C ASN A 74 35.87 0.08 11.35
N ILE A 75 35.54 1.36 11.31
CA ILE A 75 35.54 2.20 10.11
C ILE A 75 36.91 2.89 10.04
N GLY A 76 37.77 2.33 9.20
CA GLY A 76 39.10 2.85 8.92
C GLY A 76 39.09 3.96 7.87
N SER A 77 40.08 4.85 7.97
CA SER A 77 40.28 5.97 7.05
C SER A 77 41.75 6.00 6.60
N GLY A 78 42.03 6.56 5.43
CA GLY A 78 43.42 6.64 4.96
C GLY A 78 43.63 7.44 3.68
N VAL A 79 44.88 7.61 3.28
CA VAL A 79 45.24 8.22 2.00
C VAL A 79 45.08 7.18 0.89
N ILE A 80 44.39 7.54 -0.20
CA ILE A 80 44.25 6.66 -1.36
C ILE A 80 45.64 6.35 -1.93
N PRO A 81 46.05 5.08 -2.01
CA PRO A 81 47.35 4.73 -2.58
C PRO A 81 47.46 5.14 -4.06
N ASP A 82 48.60 5.69 -4.47
CA ASP A 82 48.82 6.15 -5.85
C ASP A 82 48.45 5.08 -6.91
N HIS A 83 48.77 3.81 -6.64
CA HIS A 83 48.50 2.69 -7.55
C HIS A 83 47.01 2.27 -7.60
N LYS A 84 46.16 2.81 -6.73
CA LYS A 84 44.72 2.60 -6.70
C LYS A 84 43.95 3.80 -7.25
N ARG A 85 44.61 4.92 -7.53
CA ARG A 85 43.96 6.17 -7.91
C ARG A 85 43.08 6.01 -9.15
N ASP A 86 43.61 5.41 -10.21
CA ASP A 86 42.85 5.17 -11.45
C ASP A 86 41.61 4.29 -11.23
N LEU A 87 41.65 3.36 -10.26
CA LEU A 87 40.50 2.51 -9.92
C LEU A 87 39.43 3.30 -9.16
N VAL A 88 39.84 4.16 -8.22
CA VAL A 88 38.90 5.04 -7.50
C VAL A 88 38.25 6.04 -8.46
N ASP A 89 39.04 6.67 -9.35
CA ASP A 89 38.53 7.61 -10.35
C ASP A 89 37.52 6.92 -11.29
N SER A 90 37.79 5.67 -11.70
CA SER A 90 36.86 4.86 -12.50
C SER A 90 35.62 4.43 -11.72
N ALA A 91 35.73 4.13 -10.42
CA ALA A 91 34.58 3.83 -9.58
C ALA A 91 33.69 5.07 -9.36
N LEU A 92 34.27 6.26 -9.23
CA LEU A 92 33.54 7.53 -9.19
C LEU A 92 32.81 7.80 -10.51
N ALA A 93 33.46 7.56 -11.64
CA ALA A 93 32.82 7.67 -12.95
C ALA A 93 31.65 6.69 -13.11
N ASN A 94 31.77 5.46 -12.58
CA ASN A 94 30.70 4.46 -12.61
C ASN A 94 29.40 4.92 -11.94
N VAL A 95 29.49 5.87 -10.99
CA VAL A 95 28.33 6.44 -10.28
C VAL A 95 28.02 7.89 -10.71
N GLY A 96 28.60 8.36 -11.83
CA GLY A 96 28.38 9.70 -12.38
C GLY A 96 29.03 10.84 -11.57
N ARG A 97 30.13 10.55 -10.86
CA ARG A 97 30.86 11.48 -9.97
C ARG A 97 32.27 11.76 -10.46
N GLU A 98 32.55 11.59 -11.76
CA GLU A 98 33.88 11.79 -12.35
C GLU A 98 34.42 13.22 -12.15
N GLY A 99 33.54 14.22 -12.04
CA GLY A 99 33.93 15.62 -11.80
C GLY A 99 34.56 15.87 -10.42
N ASP A 100 34.28 14.98 -9.47
CA ASP A 100 34.77 15.08 -8.09
C ASP A 100 36.13 14.40 -7.89
N ALA A 101 36.51 13.49 -8.80
CA ALA A 101 37.72 12.67 -8.71
C ALA A 101 38.99 13.50 -8.44
N GLN A 102 39.10 14.70 -9.02
CA GLN A 102 40.25 15.60 -8.81
C GLN A 102 40.42 16.11 -7.37
N ASN A 103 39.34 16.14 -6.58
CA ASN A 103 39.35 16.67 -5.22
C ASN A 103 39.54 15.57 -4.17
N VAL A 104 39.15 14.33 -4.49
CA VAL A 104 39.25 13.17 -3.60
C VAL A 104 40.72 12.78 -3.37
N ARG A 105 41.10 12.62 -2.09
CA ARG A 105 42.44 12.25 -1.63
C ARG A 105 42.42 11.10 -0.63
N TYR A 106 41.38 11.02 0.19
CA TYR A 106 41.27 10.05 1.27
C TYR A 106 40.16 9.04 0.98
N TYR A 107 40.31 7.82 1.49
CA TYR A 107 39.23 6.85 1.58
C TYR A 107 38.75 6.76 3.03
N THR A 108 37.50 6.37 3.20
CA THR A 108 36.89 6.01 4.49
C THR A 108 35.73 5.05 4.23
N GLY A 109 35.06 4.58 5.28
CA GLY A 109 33.91 3.69 5.21
C GLY A 109 32.62 4.30 5.76
N MET A 110 31.53 3.60 5.48
CA MET A 110 30.20 3.88 5.98
C MET A 110 29.39 2.59 5.97
N VAL A 111 28.49 2.47 6.94
CA VAL A 111 27.41 1.50 6.90
C VAL A 111 26.06 2.21 7.02
N SER A 112 25.03 1.67 6.38
CA SER A 112 23.67 2.19 6.48
C SER A 112 22.65 1.05 6.43
N THR A 113 21.40 1.35 6.77
CA THR A 113 20.27 0.43 6.52
C THR A 113 19.46 0.83 5.27
N ALA A 114 20.03 1.63 4.37
CA ALA A 114 19.30 2.22 3.23
C ALA A 114 18.70 1.19 2.26
N ASP A 115 19.32 0.02 2.09
CA ASP A 115 18.77 -1.06 1.24
C ASP A 115 17.99 -2.11 2.04
N THR A 116 17.91 -1.97 3.36
CA THR A 116 17.40 -3.05 4.21
C THR A 116 16.25 -2.62 5.07
N TRP A 117 16.28 -1.43 5.65
CA TRP A 117 15.31 -1.05 6.67
C TRP A 117 15.27 0.45 6.97
N ALA A 118 14.06 0.95 7.17
CA ALA A 118 13.78 2.25 7.77
C ALA A 118 12.51 2.16 8.62
N GLN A 119 12.30 3.12 9.50
CA GLN A 119 11.04 3.27 10.22
C GLN A 119 10.73 4.73 10.55
N ALA A 120 9.46 5.01 10.80
CA ALA A 120 9.06 6.22 11.51
C ALA A 120 8.99 5.93 13.02
N TYR A 121 9.63 6.80 13.81
CA TYR A 121 9.66 6.76 15.28
C TYR A 121 10.36 5.53 15.87
N GLY A 122 11.01 5.71 17.02
CA GLY A 122 11.71 4.64 17.70
C GLY A 122 12.78 5.11 18.65
N TYR A 123 13.60 4.18 19.08
CA TYR A 123 14.77 4.43 19.91
C TYR A 123 16.01 3.84 19.26
N TYR A 124 17.05 4.64 19.08
CA TYR A 124 18.29 4.25 18.42
C TYR A 124 19.44 4.49 19.39
N GLU A 125 20.31 3.50 19.54
CA GLU A 125 21.44 3.53 20.47
C GLU A 125 22.69 3.01 19.75
N ILE A 126 23.82 3.70 19.95
CA ILE A 126 25.13 3.28 19.48
C ILE A 126 26.13 3.43 20.62
N THR A 127 26.99 2.43 20.79
CA THR A 127 28.17 2.52 21.66
C THR A 127 29.41 2.45 20.80
N ALA A 128 30.26 3.48 20.86
CA ALA A 128 31.42 3.60 19.98
C ALA A 128 32.57 4.41 20.60
N GLU A 129 33.77 4.19 20.07
CA GLU A 129 35.00 4.95 20.36
C GLU A 129 35.27 5.94 19.21
N ILE A 130 35.50 7.20 19.54
CA ILE A 130 35.72 8.27 18.55
C ILE A 130 37.22 8.45 18.28
N PRO A 131 37.68 8.37 17.01
CA PRO A 131 39.08 8.52 16.66
C PRO A 131 39.61 9.91 17.02
N VAL A 132 40.92 9.99 17.26
CA VAL A 132 41.64 11.25 17.47
C VAL A 132 42.22 11.79 16.16
N GLY A 133 42.44 13.09 16.08
CA GLY A 133 43.17 13.69 14.95
C GLY A 133 42.31 14.52 14.00
N ASN A 134 42.97 15.48 13.34
CA ASN A 134 42.32 16.39 12.39
C ASN A 134 41.81 15.61 11.18
N GLY A 135 40.57 15.87 10.77
CA GLY A 135 39.98 15.29 9.57
C GLY A 135 38.79 14.41 9.85
N HIS A 136 38.80 13.68 10.96
CA HIS A 136 37.71 12.79 11.33
C HIS A 136 36.43 13.56 11.65
N TRP A 137 35.34 13.07 11.08
CA TRP A 137 33.98 13.52 11.34
C TRP A 137 33.06 12.29 11.46
N PRO A 138 33.16 11.54 12.57
CA PRO A 138 32.30 10.41 12.86
C PRO A 138 30.87 10.87 13.14
N ALA A 139 29.90 10.18 12.57
CA ALA A 139 28.50 10.48 12.73
C ALA A 139 27.65 9.21 12.86
N PHE A 140 26.59 9.32 13.65
CA PHE A 140 25.45 8.40 13.64
C PHE A 140 24.18 9.24 13.46
N TRP A 141 23.47 9.00 12.37
CA TRP A 141 22.38 9.86 11.95
C TRP A 141 21.33 9.09 11.15
N LEU A 142 20.17 9.72 10.97
CA LEU A 142 19.02 9.19 10.27
C LEU A 142 18.73 10.03 9.03
N ALA A 143 18.52 9.36 7.90
CA ALA A 143 18.19 9.96 6.62
C ALA A 143 16.83 9.46 6.10
N PRO A 144 16.07 10.30 5.37
CA PRO A 144 14.73 9.95 4.91
C PRO A 144 14.80 8.84 3.86
N ALA A 145 13.91 7.86 4.01
CA ALA A 145 13.68 6.82 3.01
C ALA A 145 13.11 7.39 1.69
N GLY A 146 12.42 8.53 1.73
CA GLY A 146 11.86 9.22 0.56
C GLY A 146 12.84 10.11 -0.21
N THR A 147 12.33 10.88 -1.18
CA THR A 147 13.13 11.82 -1.98
C THR A 147 13.26 13.21 -1.33
N GLY A 148 14.43 13.83 -1.49
CA GLY A 148 14.72 15.17 -0.97
C GLY A 148 15.47 15.17 0.37
N TRP A 149 16.18 16.25 0.64
CA TRP A 149 16.87 16.52 1.90
C TRP A 149 16.79 18.03 2.17
N PRO A 150 16.46 18.49 3.39
CA PRO A 150 16.02 17.73 4.59
C PRO A 150 14.70 16.96 4.41
N PRO A 151 14.24 16.12 5.37
CA PRO A 151 14.59 16.05 6.81
C PRO A 151 15.85 15.22 7.15
N GLU A 152 16.38 15.35 8.38
CA GLU A 152 17.52 14.59 8.93
C GLU A 152 17.53 14.62 10.48
N ILE A 153 17.99 13.54 11.14
CA ILE A 153 18.24 13.51 12.60
C ILE A 153 19.67 13.08 12.86
N ASP A 154 20.48 13.99 13.40
CA ASP A 154 21.85 13.70 13.82
C ASP A 154 21.85 13.29 15.29
N ILE A 155 21.98 11.99 15.53
CA ILE A 155 22.08 11.43 16.89
C ILE A 155 23.38 11.88 17.53
N PHE A 156 24.47 11.85 16.75
CA PHE A 156 25.63 12.67 17.01
C PHE A 156 26.42 12.93 15.74
N GLU A 157 27.09 14.08 15.72
CA GLU A 157 28.26 14.32 14.90
C GLU A 157 29.41 14.72 15.81
N ALA A 158 30.46 13.90 15.85
CA ALA A 158 31.65 14.14 16.66
C ALA A 158 32.75 14.70 15.77
N TYR A 159 33.64 15.47 16.38
CA TYR A 159 34.77 16.04 15.68
C TYR A 159 36.08 15.46 16.24
N GLY A 160 36.97 15.02 15.35
CA GLY A 160 38.31 14.57 15.74
C GLY A 160 39.09 15.62 16.53
N GLN A 161 39.86 15.18 17.53
CA GLN A 161 40.65 16.06 18.38
C GLN A 161 41.64 16.90 17.56
N SER A 162 41.72 18.21 17.83
CA SER A 162 42.72 19.05 17.18
C SER A 162 44.14 18.65 17.57
N VAL A 163 44.99 18.40 16.57
CA VAL A 163 46.44 18.28 16.77
C VAL A 163 47.11 19.56 16.28
N GLY A 164 46.86 20.69 16.96
CA GLY A 164 47.85 21.78 17.00
C GLY A 164 47.57 23.12 16.32
N ASP A 165 46.34 23.58 16.11
CA ASP A 165 46.07 24.92 15.55
C ASP A 165 44.83 25.64 16.17
N ARG A 166 44.79 26.98 16.03
CA ARG A 166 43.94 27.94 16.79
C ARG A 166 42.49 28.10 16.31
N ASN A 167 42.06 27.43 15.23
CA ASN A 167 40.75 27.68 14.63
C ASN A 167 39.76 26.49 14.66
N THR A 168 40.18 25.34 15.17
CA THR A 168 39.30 24.19 15.40
C THR A 168 38.66 24.28 16.80
N PRO A 169 37.35 23.99 16.98
CA PRO A 169 36.75 23.80 18.29
C PRO A 169 37.61 22.86 19.16
N PRO A 170 37.72 23.10 20.48
CA PRO A 170 38.43 22.18 21.35
C PRO A 170 37.84 20.77 21.21
N GLY A 171 38.71 19.77 21.08
CA GLY A 171 38.30 18.36 21.06
C GLY A 171 37.48 18.00 22.31
N GLY A 172 36.69 16.94 22.23
CA GLY A 172 35.76 16.59 23.32
C GLY A 172 34.34 17.12 23.16
N ARG A 173 33.93 17.52 21.95
CA ARG A 173 32.58 18.02 21.65
C ARG A 173 31.92 17.25 20.53
N PHE A 174 30.60 17.16 20.60
CA PHE A 174 29.76 16.65 19.52
C PHE A 174 28.49 17.50 19.38
N THR A 175 27.85 17.46 18.22
CA THR A 175 26.56 18.09 17.96
C THR A 175 25.46 17.05 17.88
N VAL A 176 24.25 17.47 18.25
CA VAL A 176 23.00 16.74 18.03
C VAL A 176 22.02 17.66 17.32
N ALA A 177 21.27 17.16 16.36
CA ALA A 177 20.42 18.03 15.54
C ALA A 177 19.20 17.31 14.96
N SER A 178 18.17 18.11 14.66
CA SER A 178 17.03 17.72 13.84
C SER A 178 16.84 18.78 12.75
N PHE A 179 17.00 18.40 11.49
CA PHE A 179 16.84 19.26 10.32
C PHE A 179 15.52 19.01 9.62
N PHE A 180 14.91 20.08 9.14
CA PHE A 180 13.58 20.05 8.52
C PHE A 180 13.43 21.20 7.51
N ASP A 181 12.22 21.30 6.95
CA ASP A 181 11.84 22.05 5.75
C ASP A 181 12.29 21.36 4.46
N ARG A 182 11.55 20.30 4.12
CA ARG A 182 11.72 19.54 2.88
C ARG A 182 11.26 20.38 1.68
N TYR A 183 12.05 20.35 0.61
CA TYR A 183 11.60 20.76 -0.72
C TYR A 183 11.09 19.52 -1.49
N ASP A 184 9.97 19.66 -2.21
CA ASP A 184 9.57 18.64 -3.19
C ASP A 184 10.56 18.60 -4.38
N LEU A 185 10.37 17.64 -5.29
CA LEU A 185 11.22 17.48 -6.49
C LEU A 185 11.21 18.72 -7.41
N ASP A 186 10.19 19.57 -7.27
CA ASP A 186 10.02 20.81 -8.03
C ASP A 186 10.58 22.05 -7.29
N GLY A 187 11.12 21.87 -6.08
CA GLY A 187 11.71 22.93 -5.26
C GLY A 187 10.71 23.75 -4.44
N ASN A 188 9.47 23.25 -4.22
CA ASN A 188 8.49 23.91 -3.35
C ASN A 188 8.63 23.42 -1.90
N PRO A 189 8.51 24.31 -0.89
CA PRO A 189 8.48 23.90 0.51
C PRO A 189 7.28 23.00 0.82
N THR A 190 7.50 21.92 1.57
CA THR A 190 6.47 20.92 1.93
C THR A 190 5.94 21.04 3.38
N GLN A 191 6.30 22.14 4.08
CA GLN A 191 5.91 22.61 5.45
C GLN A 191 6.75 22.02 6.59
N SER A 192 7.38 22.78 7.52
CA SER A 192 6.79 23.68 8.53
C SER A 192 7.81 24.73 9.03
N VAL A 193 7.58 26.04 8.82
CA VAL A 193 8.55 27.12 9.15
C VAL A 193 8.24 27.90 10.44
N ASP A 194 7.05 27.72 11.02
CA ASP A 194 6.58 28.43 12.23
C ASP A 194 6.59 27.53 13.49
N VAL A 195 7.60 26.67 13.62
CA VAL A 195 7.78 25.80 14.79
C VAL A 195 8.81 26.42 15.73
N THR A 196 8.53 26.43 17.04
CA THR A 196 9.51 26.79 18.08
C THR A 196 9.78 25.57 18.95
N ASN A 197 10.94 25.53 19.61
CA ASN A 197 11.27 24.47 20.55
C ASN A 197 10.73 24.85 21.95
N PRO A 198 9.65 24.22 22.44
CA PRO A 198 9.13 24.53 23.78
C PRO A 198 10.02 23.96 24.91
N TYR A 199 10.97 23.10 24.58
CA TYR A 199 11.88 22.45 25.53
C TYR A 199 13.20 23.21 25.72
N ASP A 200 13.50 24.14 24.81
CA ASP A 200 14.67 25.01 24.86
C ASP A 200 14.21 26.47 24.92
N LEU A 201 14.63 27.18 25.97
CA LEU A 201 14.19 28.55 26.22
C LEU A 201 15.32 29.53 25.97
N ASP A 202 15.01 30.60 25.23
CA ASP A 202 15.95 31.71 25.01
C ASP A 202 16.26 32.46 26.32
N GLU A 203 17.18 33.43 26.24
CA GLU A 203 17.58 34.25 27.40
C GLU A 203 16.42 35.02 28.07
N ASN A 204 15.28 35.13 27.39
CA ASN A 204 14.07 35.81 27.87
C ASN A 204 12.99 34.82 28.35
N GLY A 205 13.25 33.51 28.30
CA GLY A 205 12.33 32.46 28.70
C GLY A 205 11.27 32.10 27.65
N ASN A 206 11.44 32.51 26.39
CA ASN A 206 10.56 32.13 25.29
C ASN A 206 11.05 30.86 24.60
N PRO A 207 10.17 30.01 24.05
CA PRO A 207 10.54 28.91 23.18
C PRO A 207 11.53 29.33 22.09
N ALA A 208 12.65 28.63 21.97
CA ALA A 208 13.70 28.95 21.02
C ALA A 208 13.21 28.76 19.58
N ALA A 209 13.48 29.74 18.72
CA ALA A 209 13.25 29.62 17.29
C ALA A 209 14.31 28.69 16.65
N PRO A 210 13.98 27.99 15.57
CA PRO A 210 14.95 27.16 14.86
C PRO A 210 16.08 28.02 14.28
N ILE A 211 17.27 27.44 14.23
CA ILE A 211 18.41 28.02 13.53
C ILE A 211 18.12 27.96 12.03
N VAL A 212 18.20 29.12 11.37
CA VAL A 212 17.98 29.25 9.93
C VAL A 212 19.32 29.40 9.21
N ARG A 213 19.63 28.48 8.29
CA ARG A 213 20.81 28.56 7.41
C ARG A 213 20.39 28.74 5.96
N GLN A 214 21.03 29.70 5.29
CA GLN A 214 20.86 29.93 3.85
C GLN A 214 21.92 29.14 3.10
N GLN A 215 21.52 28.20 2.24
CA GLN A 215 22.42 27.35 1.45
C GLN A 215 22.17 27.51 -0.06
N GLN A 216 23.14 27.10 -0.86
CA GLN A 216 23.03 27.09 -2.33
C GLN A 216 22.10 25.95 -2.76
N GLY A 217 20.80 26.17 -2.66
CA GLY A 217 19.77 25.15 -2.91
C GLY A 217 18.50 25.31 -2.08
N GLY A 218 18.49 26.18 -1.08
CA GLY A 218 17.31 26.44 -0.25
C GLY A 218 17.65 27.02 1.13
N THR A 219 16.62 27.25 1.93
CA THR A 219 16.75 27.55 3.35
C THR A 219 16.66 26.24 4.15
N GLN A 220 17.52 26.08 5.13
CA GLN A 220 17.53 24.92 6.04
C GLN A 220 17.15 25.39 7.43
N TYR A 221 16.22 24.69 8.08
CA TYR A 221 15.83 24.93 9.46
C TYR A 221 16.32 23.77 10.33
N MET A 222 16.83 24.08 11.52
CA MET A 222 17.31 23.07 12.44
C MET A 222 17.11 23.47 13.90
N PHE A 223 16.83 22.48 14.74
CA PHE A 223 17.12 22.56 16.16
C PHE A 223 18.42 21.80 16.39
N ARG A 224 19.36 22.41 17.11
CA ARG A 224 20.69 21.84 17.31
C ARG A 224 21.29 22.32 18.62
N ASP A 225 22.00 21.41 19.29
CA ASP A 225 22.83 21.75 20.44
C ASP A 225 24.26 21.18 20.27
N THR A 226 25.19 21.67 21.09
CA THR A 226 26.59 21.24 21.15
C THR A 226 26.97 20.86 22.57
N VAL A 227 27.30 19.59 22.78
CA VAL A 227 27.66 19.05 24.09
C VAL A 227 29.18 19.11 24.28
N ASP A 228 29.62 19.62 25.42
CA ASP A 228 31.03 19.63 25.83
C ASP A 228 31.29 18.53 26.87
N VAL A 229 31.84 17.40 26.43
CA VAL A 229 32.00 16.18 27.22
C VAL A 229 32.92 16.40 28.42
N GLU A 230 33.99 17.17 28.26
CA GLU A 230 34.90 17.47 29.37
C GLU A 230 34.19 18.28 30.45
N ARG A 231 33.50 19.34 30.04
CA ARG A 231 32.81 20.24 30.96
C ARG A 231 31.60 19.61 31.64
N GLU A 232 30.82 18.83 30.89
CA GLU A 232 29.49 18.36 31.32
C GLU A 232 29.53 16.95 31.92
N PHE A 233 30.48 16.12 31.48
CA PHE A 233 30.59 14.72 31.88
C PHE A 233 31.94 14.36 32.54
N GLY A 234 32.89 15.30 32.60
CA GLY A 234 34.16 15.12 33.31
C GLY A 234 35.09 14.09 32.66
N GLY A 235 35.04 13.94 31.33
CA GLY A 235 35.85 13.00 30.57
C GLY A 235 36.26 13.52 29.19
N ASN A 236 37.15 12.80 28.52
CA ASN A 236 37.51 13.07 27.13
C ASN A 236 36.66 12.19 26.20
N LEU A 237 36.08 12.78 25.16
CA LEU A 237 35.26 12.08 24.17
C LEU A 237 36.06 10.96 23.46
N HIS A 238 37.36 11.15 23.31
CA HIS A 238 38.24 10.20 22.64
C HIS A 238 38.82 9.12 23.58
N ASP A 239 38.49 9.16 24.87
CA ASP A 239 38.99 8.17 25.85
C ASP A 239 37.96 7.04 26.03
N GLY A 240 38.10 6.00 25.19
CA GLY A 240 37.30 4.79 25.22
C GLY A 240 35.87 5.00 24.70
N ALA A 241 35.03 3.99 24.93
CA ALA A 241 33.67 3.99 24.39
C ALA A 241 32.74 4.93 25.15
N TRP A 242 31.77 5.47 24.40
CA TRP A 242 30.63 6.22 24.88
C TRP A 242 29.37 5.73 24.20
N THR A 243 28.22 5.96 24.85
CA THR A 243 26.90 5.62 24.31
C THR A 243 26.13 6.89 23.97
N TRP A 244 25.62 6.94 22.75
CA TRP A 244 24.64 7.92 22.30
C TRP A 244 23.33 7.23 22.03
N ALA A 245 22.23 7.94 22.29
CA ALA A 245 20.94 7.48 21.87
C ALA A 245 19.98 8.62 21.51
N VAL A 246 18.98 8.31 20.71
CA VAL A 246 17.83 9.19 20.46
C VAL A 246 16.54 8.45 20.72
N GLU A 247 15.60 9.10 21.40
CA GLU A 247 14.20 8.72 21.50
C GLU A 247 13.41 9.64 20.55
N TRP A 248 12.92 9.09 19.44
CA TRP A 248 12.15 9.80 18.43
C TRP A 248 10.70 9.34 18.49
N THR A 249 9.79 10.27 18.78
CA THR A 249 8.35 10.03 18.91
C THR A 249 7.58 10.96 17.97
N PRO A 250 6.26 10.75 17.80
CA PRO A 250 5.42 11.72 17.08
C PRO A 250 5.44 13.14 17.66
N ASP A 251 5.74 13.29 18.96
CA ASP A 251 5.62 14.57 19.68
C ASP A 251 6.97 15.27 19.90
N TYR A 252 8.04 14.50 20.11
CA TYR A 252 9.37 15.01 20.43
C TYR A 252 10.50 14.09 19.96
N ILE A 253 11.70 14.67 19.87
CA ILE A 253 12.97 13.99 19.71
C ILE A 253 13.85 14.34 20.92
N ALA A 254 14.29 13.34 21.67
CA ALA A 254 15.15 13.51 22.84
C ALA A 254 16.49 12.79 22.65
N PHE A 255 17.59 13.50 22.83
CA PHE A 255 18.96 13.03 22.63
C PHE A 255 19.59 12.70 23.98
N TYR A 256 20.30 11.59 24.06
CA TYR A 256 20.92 11.05 25.27
C TYR A 256 22.39 10.76 25.04
N PHE A 257 23.19 10.96 26.10
CA PHE A 257 24.61 10.66 26.10
C PHE A 257 25.07 10.16 27.47
N GLY A 258 26.04 9.24 27.49
CA GLY A 258 26.56 8.62 28.71
C GLY A 258 27.72 7.67 28.42
N ARG A 259 28.34 7.15 29.48
CA ARG A 259 29.44 6.16 29.37
C ARG A 259 28.96 4.79 28.93
N ASP A 260 27.72 4.49 29.27
CA ASP A 260 27.00 3.28 28.98
C ASP A 260 25.50 3.59 29.05
N ARG A 261 24.67 2.62 28.69
CA ARG A 261 23.22 2.72 28.79
C ARG A 261 22.74 3.12 30.20
N GLY A 262 23.41 2.62 31.24
CA GLY A 262 23.08 2.87 32.65
C GLY A 262 23.33 4.31 33.10
N SER A 263 24.15 5.05 32.36
CA SER A 263 24.56 6.43 32.67
C SER A 263 24.01 7.46 31.69
N LEU A 264 23.13 7.06 30.77
CA LEU A 264 22.48 7.98 29.83
C LEU A 264 21.68 9.07 30.53
N VAL A 265 22.02 10.32 30.22
CA VAL A 265 21.27 11.53 30.57
C VAL A 265 20.81 12.24 29.30
N GLU A 266 19.65 12.90 29.37
CA GLU A 266 19.15 13.73 28.28
C GLU A 266 20.04 14.96 28.13
N VAL A 267 20.54 15.21 26.93
CA VAL A 267 21.39 16.37 26.61
C VAL A 267 20.64 17.44 25.81
N PHE A 268 19.66 17.04 25.01
CA PHE A 268 18.87 17.96 24.20
C PHE A 268 17.50 17.37 23.87
N ARG A 269 16.48 18.23 23.68
CA ARG A 269 15.13 17.82 23.28
C ARG A 269 14.53 18.84 22.33
N THR A 270 13.83 18.35 21.31
CA THR A 270 13.13 19.15 20.29
C THR A 270 11.71 18.61 20.11
N PRO A 271 10.76 19.41 19.60
CA PRO A 271 9.51 18.85 19.06
C PRO A 271 9.84 18.02 17.81
N THR A 272 8.90 17.19 17.35
CA THR A 272 9.01 16.51 16.05
C THR A 272 8.32 17.35 14.97
N PRO A 273 9.04 18.07 14.08
CA PRO A 273 8.45 18.72 12.92
C PRO A 273 7.69 17.75 12.01
N GLN A 274 6.71 18.26 11.27
CA GLN A 274 5.91 17.46 10.33
C GLN A 274 6.77 16.71 9.31
N ASP A 275 7.86 17.31 8.82
CA ASP A 275 8.80 16.65 7.90
C ASP A 275 9.46 15.40 8.51
N LEU A 276 9.68 15.42 9.83
CA LEU A 276 10.32 14.36 10.61
C LEU A 276 9.31 13.32 11.12
N THR A 277 8.24 13.10 10.36
CA THR A 277 7.26 12.01 10.57
C THR A 277 7.40 10.90 9.52
N THR A 278 8.29 11.08 8.54
CA THR A 278 8.54 10.12 7.47
C THR A 278 9.51 9.02 7.92
N PRO A 279 9.45 7.80 7.36
CA PRO A 279 10.42 6.76 7.68
C PRO A 279 11.86 7.15 7.37
N MET A 280 12.79 6.81 8.26
CA MET A 280 14.22 7.10 8.11
C MET A 280 15.09 5.86 8.36
N TYR A 281 16.14 5.70 7.55
CA TYR A 281 17.15 4.66 7.71
C TYR A 281 18.37 5.22 8.45
N THR A 282 19.17 4.33 9.04
CA THR A 282 20.37 4.69 9.79
C THR A 282 21.58 4.85 8.88
N ILE A 283 22.48 5.77 9.22
CA ILE A 283 23.80 5.93 8.62
C ILE A 283 24.84 6.07 9.73
N ILE A 284 25.93 5.31 9.62
CA ILE A 284 27.11 5.40 10.47
C ILE A 284 28.32 5.58 9.56
N ASN A 285 29.05 6.68 9.72
CA ASN A 285 30.21 6.96 8.88
C ASN A 285 31.30 7.72 9.66
N ASP A 286 32.50 7.73 9.10
CA ASP A 286 33.58 8.65 9.49
C ASP A 286 33.99 9.46 8.28
N GLN A 287 33.47 10.67 8.15
CA GLN A 287 33.78 11.51 7.00
C GLN A 287 35.13 12.21 7.17
N ILE A 288 35.92 12.32 6.09
CA ILE A 288 37.14 13.15 6.08
C ILE A 288 36.90 14.44 5.30
N SER A 289 36.87 15.58 5.99
CA SER A 289 36.45 16.87 5.41
C SER A 289 37.55 17.94 5.35
N SER A 290 37.39 18.89 4.41
CA SER A 290 38.29 20.03 4.19
C SER A 290 37.61 21.40 4.35
N THR A 291 36.29 21.45 4.50
CA THR A 291 35.52 22.68 4.71
C THR A 291 35.56 23.07 6.17
N TRP A 292 35.91 24.33 6.48
CA TRP A 292 35.98 24.94 7.83
C TRP A 292 37.25 24.67 8.67
N GLY A 293 38.35 24.23 8.04
CA GLY A 293 39.66 24.09 8.71
C GLY A 293 40.00 22.68 9.20
N TRP A 294 39.34 21.65 8.66
CA TRP A 294 39.39 20.28 9.18
C TRP A 294 40.25 19.33 8.37
N ASN A 295 40.84 19.79 7.27
CA ASN A 295 41.71 18.93 6.45
C ASN A 295 42.84 18.35 7.32
N PRO A 296 43.14 17.04 7.25
CA PRO A 296 44.39 16.51 7.80
C PRO A 296 45.57 17.41 7.41
N GLU A 297 46.37 17.81 8.40
CA GLU A 297 47.51 18.67 8.13
C GLU A 297 48.51 17.93 7.23
N ALA A 298 49.01 18.63 6.21
CA ALA A 298 49.97 18.05 5.28
C ALA A 298 51.21 17.52 6.04
N GLY A 299 51.36 16.19 6.04
CA GLY A 299 52.46 15.49 6.72
C GLY A 299 52.06 14.82 8.05
N LEU A 300 50.84 15.07 8.56
CA LEU A 300 50.29 14.39 9.74
C LEU A 300 49.33 13.24 9.40
N ASP A 301 49.02 13.01 8.12
CA ASP A 301 48.11 11.93 7.68
C ASP A 301 48.44 10.57 8.32
N HIS A 302 49.72 10.24 8.47
CA HIS A 302 50.17 8.98 9.08
C HIS A 302 49.91 8.84 10.58
N LEU A 303 49.63 9.96 11.27
CA LEU A 303 49.25 9.97 12.69
C LEU A 303 47.73 9.96 12.84
N THR A 304 47.03 10.70 11.98
CA THR A 304 45.56 10.70 11.93
C THR A 304 45.06 9.30 11.58
N PHE A 305 45.62 8.67 10.55
CA PHE A 305 45.17 7.37 10.03
C PHE A 305 46.04 6.21 10.52
N ALA A 306 46.48 6.27 11.78
CA ALA A 306 47.26 5.19 12.37
C ALA A 306 46.37 3.98 12.70
N ASP A 307 46.89 2.77 12.49
CA ASP A 307 46.22 1.53 12.93
C ASP A 307 45.88 1.60 14.43
N GLY A 308 44.64 1.27 14.80
CA GLY A 308 44.11 1.39 16.16
C GLY A 308 43.52 2.76 16.49
N ASN A 309 43.36 3.66 15.50
CA ASN A 309 42.68 4.95 15.61
C ASN A 309 41.48 5.04 14.65
N GLU A 310 40.75 3.94 14.50
CA GLU A 310 39.55 3.85 13.69
C GLU A 310 38.31 4.34 14.47
N PHE A 311 37.25 4.71 13.74
CA PHE A 311 35.93 4.86 14.35
C PHE A 311 35.36 3.46 14.64
N SER A 312 35.34 3.11 15.92
CA SER A 312 35.13 1.73 16.37
C SER A 312 33.79 1.58 17.09
N ILE A 313 32.88 0.79 16.55
CA ILE A 313 31.51 0.62 17.05
C ILE A 313 31.41 -0.73 17.77
N GLU A 314 31.07 -0.69 19.06
CA GLU A 314 30.87 -1.89 19.88
C GLU A 314 29.47 -2.48 19.71
N SER A 315 28.44 -1.64 19.59
CA SER A 315 27.10 -2.12 19.31
C SER A 315 26.19 -1.05 18.75
N VAL A 316 25.22 -1.49 17.96
CA VAL A 316 24.06 -0.69 17.53
C VAL A 316 22.81 -1.41 17.97
N SER A 317 21.84 -0.69 18.52
CA SER A 317 20.53 -1.23 18.87
C SER A 317 19.43 -0.29 18.42
N VAL A 318 18.45 -0.84 17.74
CA VAL A 318 17.33 -0.09 17.21
C VAL A 318 16.04 -0.72 17.69
N TYR A 319 15.16 0.12 18.21
CA TYR A 319 13.87 -0.27 18.72
C TYR A 319 12.77 0.50 17.99
N ALA A 320 11.71 -0.20 17.70
CA ALA A 320 10.49 0.31 17.12
C ALA A 320 9.55 0.77 18.22
N MET A 321 8.88 1.91 18.03
CA MET A 321 7.83 2.35 18.93
C MET A 321 6.57 1.51 18.70
N ARG A 322 6.01 0.89 19.75
CA ARG A 322 4.76 0.14 19.61
C ARG A 322 3.60 1.10 19.31
N PRO A 323 2.71 0.76 18.37
CA PRO A 323 1.53 1.55 18.10
C PRO A 323 0.53 1.45 19.27
N ASP A 324 -0.16 2.55 19.55
CA ASP A 324 -1.20 2.59 20.59
C ASP A 324 -2.45 1.78 20.18
N ARG A 325 -2.63 1.55 18.89
CA ARG A 325 -3.74 0.76 18.34
C ARG A 325 -3.51 -0.73 18.58
N GLN A 326 -4.51 -1.38 19.17
CA GLN A 326 -4.50 -2.81 19.49
C GLN A 326 -5.68 -3.49 18.79
N ILE A 327 -5.42 -4.60 18.10
CA ILE A 327 -6.41 -5.44 17.42
C ILE A 327 -6.22 -6.86 17.94
N THR A 328 -7.29 -7.49 18.40
CA THR A 328 -7.22 -8.86 18.94
C THR A 328 -8.29 -9.71 18.29
N ALA A 329 -7.94 -10.94 17.94
CA ALA A 329 -8.85 -11.94 17.42
C ALA A 329 -10.06 -12.10 18.35
N GLN A 330 -11.25 -12.12 17.75
CA GLN A 330 -12.52 -12.19 18.50
C GLN A 330 -12.96 -13.64 18.77
N GLY A 331 -12.28 -14.63 18.18
CA GLY A 331 -12.57 -16.06 18.28
C GLY A 331 -11.45 -16.89 17.64
N VAL A 332 -11.52 -18.22 17.75
CA VAL A 332 -10.57 -19.15 17.13
C VAL A 332 -10.75 -19.15 15.61
N GLY A 333 -9.66 -18.97 14.86
CA GLY A 333 -9.62 -18.90 13.41
C GLY A 333 -10.26 -17.61 12.85
N ALA A 334 -9.79 -16.46 13.32
CA ALA A 334 -10.31 -15.15 12.98
C ALA A 334 -9.70 -14.60 11.68
N THR A 335 -10.53 -13.89 10.91
CA THR A 335 -10.04 -12.97 9.87
C THR A 335 -9.91 -11.58 10.46
N ILE A 336 -8.70 -11.03 10.40
CA ILE A 336 -8.34 -9.70 10.88
C ILE A 336 -7.92 -8.87 9.67
N ILE A 337 -8.59 -7.74 9.46
CA ILE A 337 -8.23 -6.79 8.40
C ILE A 337 -7.84 -5.49 9.08
N ASP A 338 -6.58 -5.11 8.89
CA ASP A 338 -6.06 -3.84 9.34
C ASP A 338 -6.15 -2.78 8.24
N ASP A 339 -6.14 -1.51 8.65
CA ASP A 339 -6.05 -0.38 7.73
C ASP A 339 -4.59 0.06 7.55
N ALA A 340 -4.36 1.18 6.87
CA ALA A 340 -3.03 1.72 6.58
C ALA A 340 -2.24 2.26 7.81
N ARG A 341 -2.74 2.12 9.03
CA ARG A 341 -2.08 2.64 10.25
C ARG A 341 -1.56 1.49 11.10
N GLY A 342 -0.31 1.62 11.53
CA GLY A 342 0.37 0.64 12.37
C GLY A 342 -0.45 0.19 13.58
N ALA A 343 -0.53 -1.12 13.78
CA ALA A 343 -1.27 -1.76 14.86
C ALA A 343 -0.46 -2.86 15.57
N SER A 344 -0.79 -3.15 16.83
CA SER A 344 -0.43 -4.44 17.44
C SER A 344 -1.61 -5.39 17.27
N ILE A 345 -1.39 -6.46 16.54
CA ILE A 345 -2.36 -7.47 16.13
C ILE A 345 -2.06 -8.76 16.88
N THR A 346 -3.05 -9.30 17.59
CA THR A 346 -2.94 -10.60 18.27
C THR A 346 -3.95 -11.57 17.68
N GLY A 347 -3.45 -12.64 17.08
CA GLY A 347 -4.18 -13.78 16.57
C GLY A 347 -4.84 -14.62 17.67
N SER A 348 -5.61 -15.59 17.23
CA SER A 348 -6.26 -16.59 18.06
C SER A 348 -5.29 -17.75 18.34
N VAL A 349 -5.81 -18.93 18.66
CA VAL A 349 -4.98 -20.15 18.86
C VAL A 349 -5.22 -21.18 17.75
N GLY A 350 -5.84 -20.76 16.66
CA GLY A 350 -6.11 -21.58 15.49
C GLY A 350 -6.06 -20.72 14.24
N ASP A 351 -6.15 -21.39 13.09
CA ASP A 351 -5.86 -20.88 11.74
C ASP A 351 -6.52 -19.54 11.40
N ASP A 352 -5.76 -18.45 11.51
CA ASP A 352 -6.18 -17.08 11.27
C ASP A 352 -5.81 -16.59 9.86
N ILE A 353 -6.52 -15.56 9.39
CA ILE A 353 -6.14 -14.79 8.21
C ILE A 353 -5.94 -13.34 8.65
N ILE A 354 -4.73 -12.82 8.51
CA ILE A 354 -4.38 -11.45 8.90
C ILE A 354 -3.99 -10.67 7.66
N VAL A 355 -4.65 -9.56 7.40
CA VAL A 355 -4.40 -8.69 6.25
C VAL A 355 -3.95 -7.33 6.76
N THR A 356 -2.71 -6.94 6.47
CA THR A 356 -2.18 -5.63 6.84
C THR A 356 -2.36 -4.61 5.71
N GLY A 357 -2.53 -3.34 6.06
CA GLY A 357 -2.57 -2.26 5.08
C GLY A 357 -1.16 -1.82 4.66
N GLY A 358 -0.96 -1.46 3.39
CA GLY A 358 0.31 -0.95 2.84
C GLY A 358 0.68 0.47 3.27
N GLY A 359 0.27 0.92 4.46
CA GLY A 359 0.39 2.31 4.88
C GLY A 359 1.67 2.69 5.63
N ALA A 360 1.68 3.89 6.22
CA ALA A 360 2.79 4.45 6.99
C ALA A 360 2.65 4.10 8.47
N GLY A 361 3.07 2.91 8.87
CA GLY A 361 3.05 2.47 10.26
C GLY A 361 3.54 1.04 10.41
N GLN A 362 4.05 0.69 11.59
CA GLN A 362 4.56 -0.66 11.82
C GLN A 362 3.51 -1.56 12.45
N ASP A 363 3.37 -2.75 11.88
CA ASP A 363 2.47 -3.77 12.39
C ASP A 363 3.23 -4.79 13.19
N PHE A 364 2.78 -5.02 14.42
CA PHE A 364 3.29 -6.05 15.32
C PHE A 364 2.28 -7.18 15.38
N ILE A 365 2.58 -8.31 14.77
CA ILE A 365 1.65 -9.42 14.58
C ILE A 365 2.12 -10.59 15.45
N ASP A 366 1.32 -10.95 16.44
CA ASP A 366 1.48 -12.18 17.22
C ASP A 366 0.44 -13.19 16.75
N LEU A 367 0.88 -14.22 16.03
CA LEU A 367 0.00 -15.24 15.46
C LEU A 367 -0.63 -16.14 16.54
N ASN A 368 0.04 -16.33 17.68
CA ASN A 368 -0.46 -17.11 18.81
C ASN A 368 -0.89 -18.58 18.48
N GLY A 369 -0.43 -19.09 17.32
CA GLY A 369 -0.43 -20.49 16.90
C GLY A 369 -1.61 -20.87 16.01
N GLY A 370 -1.42 -21.85 15.13
CA GLY A 370 -2.36 -22.20 14.07
C GLY A 370 -1.58 -22.51 12.79
N SER A 371 -2.29 -22.73 11.69
CA SER A 371 -1.77 -22.62 10.33
C SER A 371 -2.33 -21.34 9.72
N ASP A 372 -1.58 -20.26 9.84
CA ASP A 372 -2.03 -18.90 9.61
C ASP A 372 -1.63 -18.39 8.22
N ILE A 373 -2.41 -17.44 7.69
CA ILE A 373 -2.10 -16.72 6.46
C ILE A 373 -1.96 -15.24 6.76
N VAL A 374 -0.79 -14.67 6.50
CA VAL A 374 -0.53 -13.24 6.66
C VAL A 374 -0.39 -12.59 5.29
N HIS A 375 -1.29 -11.67 4.95
CA HIS A 375 -1.18 -10.81 3.77
C HIS A 375 -0.50 -9.51 4.16
N VAL A 376 0.63 -9.23 3.53
CA VAL A 376 1.37 -7.99 3.67
C VAL A 376 1.38 -7.27 2.32
N MET A 377 0.83 -6.07 2.30
CA MET A 377 0.80 -5.21 1.12
C MET A 377 1.98 -4.26 1.11
N ARG A 378 2.52 -4.01 -0.08
CA ARG A 378 3.61 -3.07 -0.28
C ARG A 378 3.25 -1.70 0.28
N GLY A 379 4.15 -1.17 1.11
CA GLY A 379 3.93 0.09 1.79
C GLY A 379 5.19 0.73 2.34
N THR A 380 5.00 1.69 3.25
CA THR A 380 6.10 2.38 3.96
C THR A 380 6.24 1.93 5.42
N GLY A 381 5.51 0.88 5.79
CA GLY A 381 5.40 0.31 7.11
C GLY A 381 5.96 -1.11 7.18
N ASN A 382 6.73 -1.42 8.22
CA ASN A 382 7.27 -2.77 8.44
C ASN A 382 6.23 -3.69 9.06
N ALA A 383 6.34 -5.00 8.78
CA ALA A 383 5.56 -6.03 9.44
C ALA A 383 6.48 -6.89 10.32
N ILE A 384 6.18 -6.98 11.61
CA ILE A 384 6.98 -7.68 12.61
C ILE A 384 6.13 -8.84 13.15
N LEU A 385 6.43 -10.05 12.69
CA LEU A 385 5.66 -11.26 12.95
C LEU A 385 6.33 -12.09 14.04
N SER A 386 5.54 -12.56 15.00
CA SER A 386 5.93 -13.53 16.00
C SER A 386 4.99 -14.74 15.97
N GLY A 387 5.55 -15.92 16.23
CA GLY A 387 4.81 -17.19 16.15
C GLY A 387 4.78 -17.85 14.76
N PHE A 388 5.44 -17.25 13.74
CA PHE A 388 5.46 -17.80 12.37
C PHE A 388 6.16 -19.17 12.31
N GLY A 389 5.38 -20.21 12.08
CA GLY A 389 5.73 -21.62 12.03
C GLY A 389 5.94 -22.17 10.62
N ALA A 390 6.01 -23.50 10.53
CA ALA A 390 6.28 -24.21 9.27
C ALA A 390 5.03 -24.42 8.40
N ASP A 391 3.86 -24.28 9.01
CA ASP A 391 2.51 -24.40 8.45
C ASP A 391 1.88 -23.04 8.13
N ASP A 392 2.57 -21.95 8.44
CA ASP A 392 2.12 -20.59 8.12
C ASP A 392 2.57 -20.18 6.72
N HIS A 393 1.75 -19.34 6.10
CA HIS A 393 1.98 -18.76 4.80
C HIS A 393 1.96 -17.23 4.86
N ILE A 394 2.79 -16.60 4.04
CA ILE A 394 2.80 -15.16 3.84
C ILE A 394 2.51 -14.83 2.38
N VAL A 395 1.54 -13.95 2.17
CA VAL A 395 1.20 -13.37 0.88
C VAL A 395 1.81 -11.97 0.82
N LEU A 396 2.69 -11.75 -0.16
CA LEU A 396 3.41 -10.50 -0.36
C LEU A 396 2.88 -9.84 -1.63
N GLU A 397 2.11 -8.76 -1.45
CA GLU A 397 1.45 -8.03 -2.55
C GLU A 397 2.27 -6.79 -2.93
N GLY A 398 2.70 -6.67 -4.18
CA GLY A 398 3.46 -5.51 -4.68
C GLY A 398 4.96 -5.53 -4.38
N PHE A 399 5.46 -6.49 -3.60
CA PHE A 399 6.89 -6.62 -3.29
C PHE A 399 7.71 -6.91 -4.55
N ASN A 400 8.93 -6.37 -4.62
CA ASN A 400 9.83 -6.57 -5.76
C ASN A 400 10.60 -7.91 -5.62
N LEU A 401 9.90 -9.01 -5.88
CA LEU A 401 10.39 -10.38 -5.74
C LEU A 401 10.02 -11.20 -6.97
N ASP A 402 10.98 -11.92 -7.55
CA ASP A 402 10.77 -12.74 -8.75
C ASP A 402 9.91 -14.00 -8.49
N GLY A 403 9.50 -14.21 -7.24
CA GLY A 403 8.67 -15.33 -6.80
C GLY A 403 9.15 -15.91 -5.47
N ALA A 404 8.54 -17.02 -5.09
CA ALA A 404 8.77 -17.67 -3.80
C ALA A 404 10.22 -18.11 -3.53
N GLN A 405 10.94 -18.55 -4.57
CA GLN A 405 12.36 -18.95 -4.44
C GLN A 405 13.26 -17.74 -4.21
N ASP A 406 12.95 -16.61 -4.85
CA ASP A 406 13.69 -15.37 -4.67
C ASP A 406 13.45 -14.80 -3.25
N ALA A 407 12.19 -14.81 -2.78
CA ALA A 407 11.87 -14.47 -1.39
C ALA A 407 12.70 -15.30 -0.39
N LEU A 408 12.74 -16.62 -0.58
CA LEU A 408 13.53 -17.52 0.25
C LEU A 408 15.05 -17.22 0.17
N ALA A 409 15.56 -16.91 -1.02
CA ALA A 409 16.97 -16.62 -1.25
C ALA A 409 17.44 -15.27 -0.64
N ARG A 410 16.51 -14.31 -0.49
CA ARG A 410 16.74 -12.99 0.11
C ARG A 410 16.59 -12.96 1.64
N LEU A 411 16.09 -14.03 2.26
CA LEU A 411 16.00 -14.12 3.72
C LEU A 411 17.38 -13.92 4.36
N THR A 412 17.43 -12.99 5.31
CA THR A 412 18.65 -12.59 6.01
C THR A 412 18.51 -12.89 7.49
N GLN A 413 19.49 -13.58 8.07
CA GLN A 413 19.56 -13.71 9.52
C GLN A 413 20.09 -12.40 10.12
N VAL A 414 19.32 -11.80 11.03
CA VAL A 414 19.67 -10.60 11.79
C VAL A 414 19.46 -10.89 13.28
N GLY A 415 20.55 -11.16 14.00
CA GLY A 415 20.47 -11.65 15.37
C GLY A 415 19.66 -12.96 15.44
N ASN A 416 18.62 -12.99 16.27
CA ASN A 416 17.70 -14.14 16.40
C ASN A 416 16.54 -14.13 15.41
N ASP A 417 16.43 -13.10 14.58
CA ASP A 417 15.30 -12.88 13.69
C ASP A 417 15.69 -13.11 12.23
N VAL A 418 14.69 -13.39 11.39
CA VAL A 418 14.86 -13.47 9.94
C VAL A 418 14.17 -12.29 9.29
N TRP A 419 14.87 -11.63 8.38
CA TRP A 419 14.38 -10.46 7.66
C TRP A 419 14.18 -10.80 6.20
N LEU A 420 13.05 -10.35 5.65
CA LEU A 420 12.82 -10.22 4.22
C LEU A 420 12.64 -8.74 3.91
N SER A 421 13.67 -8.13 3.32
CA SER A 421 13.65 -6.70 2.98
C SER A 421 13.20 -6.47 1.55
N ASN A 422 12.39 -5.42 1.36
CA ASN A 422 12.01 -4.88 0.05
C ASN A 422 12.86 -3.67 -0.39
N GLY A 423 13.84 -3.24 0.42
CA GLY A 423 14.58 -1.98 0.24
C GLY A 423 13.98 -0.82 1.03
N ALA A 424 14.81 0.16 1.44
CA ALA A 424 14.35 1.38 2.12
C ALA A 424 14.51 2.67 1.29
N TYR A 425 15.25 2.64 0.18
CA TYR A 425 15.50 3.78 -0.69
C TYR A 425 15.39 3.40 -2.19
N PRO A 426 14.84 4.26 -3.08
CA PRO A 426 14.10 5.48 -2.80
C PRO A 426 12.60 5.19 -2.66
N ALA A 427 12.07 5.42 -1.45
CA ALA A 427 10.70 5.12 -1.04
C ALA A 427 10.34 3.62 -0.98
N ASP A 428 9.42 3.30 -0.07
CA ASP A 428 8.90 1.96 0.28
C ASP A 428 9.76 1.09 1.22
N PRO A 429 10.25 1.63 2.35
CA PRO A 429 10.88 0.84 3.39
C PRO A 429 9.88 -0.11 4.01
N GLN A 430 9.93 -1.34 3.53
CA GLN A 430 9.15 -2.42 4.10
C GLN A 430 10.03 -3.63 4.28
N THR A 431 10.19 -3.99 5.54
CA THR A 431 10.81 -5.22 5.97
C THR A 431 9.77 -6.07 6.65
N VAL A 432 9.69 -7.33 6.25
CA VAL A 432 9.00 -8.35 7.03
C VAL A 432 10.02 -9.00 7.95
N ILE A 433 9.78 -8.93 9.25
CA ILE A 433 10.67 -9.44 10.30
C ILE A 433 9.96 -10.61 10.97
N PHE A 434 10.54 -11.81 10.87
CA PHE A 434 10.07 -13.02 11.52
C PHE A 434 10.86 -13.26 12.81
N ARG A 435 10.22 -13.03 13.95
CA ARG A 435 10.82 -13.07 15.27
C ARG A 435 11.21 -14.48 15.71
N ASP A 436 12.40 -14.58 16.31
CA ASP A 436 12.90 -15.82 16.92
C ASP A 436 12.91 -17.03 15.97
N THR A 437 13.13 -16.77 14.67
CA THR A 437 13.19 -17.79 13.61
C THR A 437 14.60 -17.91 13.02
N ARG A 438 14.84 -18.98 12.25
CA ARG A 438 16.09 -19.15 11.48
C ARG A 438 15.80 -19.31 10.01
N VAL A 439 16.69 -18.79 9.17
CA VAL A 439 16.56 -18.92 7.69
C VAL A 439 16.36 -20.38 7.26
N ALA A 440 17.00 -21.33 7.97
CA ALA A 440 16.90 -22.76 7.68
C ALA A 440 15.50 -23.38 7.93
N ASP A 441 14.63 -22.68 8.68
CA ASP A 441 13.29 -23.14 9.02
C ASP A 441 12.29 -22.88 7.88
N PHE A 442 12.58 -21.91 7.01
CA PHE A 442 11.70 -21.49 5.92
C PHE A 442 11.75 -22.40 4.69
N ARG A 443 10.62 -22.51 3.99
CA ARG A 443 10.48 -23.17 2.69
C ARG A 443 9.81 -22.23 1.69
N SER A 444 10.10 -22.41 0.41
CA SER A 444 9.55 -21.54 -0.64
C SER A 444 8.01 -21.58 -0.68
N GLU A 445 7.41 -22.73 -0.36
CA GLU A 445 5.95 -22.92 -0.40
C GLU A 445 5.19 -22.01 0.59
N GLN A 446 5.89 -21.44 1.58
CA GLN A 446 5.32 -20.50 2.54
C GLN A 446 5.17 -19.09 1.96
N PHE A 447 5.78 -18.79 0.82
CA PHE A 447 5.74 -17.46 0.20
C PHE A 447 4.83 -17.47 -1.03
N VAL A 448 3.85 -16.58 -1.04
CA VAL A 448 3.00 -16.30 -2.20
C VAL A 448 3.26 -14.87 -2.63
N ILE A 449 3.78 -14.67 -3.84
CA ILE A 449 4.06 -13.33 -4.37
C ILE A 449 2.94 -12.94 -5.33
N ARG A 450 2.34 -11.78 -5.13
CA ARG A 450 1.26 -11.24 -5.96
C ARG A 450 1.58 -9.85 -6.45
N TRP A 451 1.22 -9.57 -7.71
CA TRP A 451 1.39 -8.26 -8.35
C TRP A 451 2.78 -7.68 -8.13
N SER A 452 3.80 -8.54 -8.17
CA SER A 452 5.17 -8.11 -7.94
C SER A 452 5.48 -6.96 -8.85
N GLU A 453 5.90 -5.86 -8.26
CA GLU A 453 6.41 -4.77 -9.07
C GLU A 453 7.77 -5.23 -9.57
N THR A 454 7.94 -5.37 -10.88
CA THR A 454 9.29 -5.31 -11.45
C THR A 454 9.95 -4.07 -10.90
N PRO A 455 11.27 -4.06 -10.62
CA PRO A 455 11.98 -2.91 -10.10
C PRO A 455 11.56 -1.67 -10.89
N ASP A 456 10.61 -0.92 -10.33
CA ASP A 456 9.96 0.14 -11.07
C ASP A 456 11.05 1.18 -11.33
N VAL A 457 10.99 1.80 -12.51
CA VAL A 457 11.84 2.78 -13.24
C VAL A 457 13.00 3.53 -12.54
N TRP A 458 13.11 3.45 -11.22
CA TRP A 458 14.06 4.06 -10.30
C TRP A 458 14.97 3.05 -9.57
N SER A 459 14.74 1.74 -9.70
CA SER A 459 15.54 0.70 -9.06
C SER A 459 16.66 0.19 -9.98
N SER A 460 17.92 0.47 -9.61
CA SER A 460 19.16 0.03 -10.29
C SER A 460 19.47 -1.47 -10.20
N LEU A 461 18.52 -2.34 -9.84
CA LEU A 461 18.69 -3.78 -10.09
C LEU A 461 18.54 -4.01 -11.60
N ALA A 462 19.70 -3.98 -12.25
CA ALA A 462 19.90 -3.79 -13.68
C ALA A 462 19.23 -4.89 -14.52
N VAL A 463 18.02 -4.60 -15.02
CA VAL A 463 17.79 -4.91 -16.42
C VAL A 463 18.73 -3.99 -17.19
N ASP A 464 19.74 -4.56 -17.83
CA ASP A 464 20.72 -3.79 -18.60
C ASP A 464 20.01 -2.76 -19.50
N ASP A 465 20.48 -1.50 -19.51
CA ASP A 465 19.89 -0.44 -20.33
C ASP A 465 20.03 -0.70 -21.85
N ARG A 466 20.67 -1.82 -22.22
CA ARG A 466 20.69 -2.38 -23.58
C ARG A 466 19.30 -2.87 -24.02
N TRP A 467 18.69 -2.08 -24.90
CA TRP A 467 17.52 -2.46 -25.67
C TRP A 467 17.84 -3.55 -26.70
N LEU A 468 17.32 -4.76 -26.49
CA LEU A 468 17.34 -5.85 -27.46
C LEU A 468 16.24 -5.63 -28.51
N THR A 469 16.63 -5.72 -29.78
CA THR A 469 15.74 -5.54 -30.93
C THR A 469 16.07 -6.55 -32.02
N ASP A 470 15.14 -6.77 -32.95
CA ASP A 470 15.30 -7.70 -34.08
C ASP A 470 16.27 -7.11 -35.13
N THR A 471 17.57 -7.20 -34.84
CA THR A 471 18.62 -6.65 -35.69
C THR A 471 18.99 -7.54 -36.86
N ASP A 472 18.78 -8.86 -36.74
CA ASP A 472 19.09 -9.86 -37.77
C ASP A 472 17.90 -10.18 -38.70
N ARG A 473 16.70 -9.72 -38.35
CA ARG A 473 15.45 -9.83 -39.12
C ARG A 473 14.92 -11.25 -39.24
N ASP A 474 15.15 -12.07 -38.23
CA ASP A 474 14.56 -13.39 -38.14
C ASP A 474 13.13 -13.37 -37.56
N GLY A 475 12.66 -12.20 -37.13
CA GLY A 475 11.35 -11.98 -36.52
C GLY A 475 11.31 -12.30 -35.04
N ARG A 476 12.47 -12.43 -34.36
CA ARG A 476 12.59 -12.75 -32.95
C ARG A 476 13.56 -11.83 -32.22
N VAL A 477 13.28 -11.59 -30.95
CA VAL A 477 14.16 -10.96 -29.99
C VAL A 477 14.20 -11.88 -28.78
N THR A 478 15.39 -12.27 -28.32
CA THR A 478 15.53 -13.23 -27.21
C THR A 478 16.32 -12.60 -26.09
N ALA A 479 15.80 -12.72 -24.87
CA ALA A 479 16.41 -12.22 -23.65
C ALA A 479 17.72 -12.92 -23.31
N HIS A 480 18.51 -12.25 -22.48
CA HIS A 480 19.61 -12.85 -21.72
C HIS A 480 19.09 -13.56 -20.47
N ALA A 481 19.98 -14.21 -19.72
CA ALA A 481 19.59 -15.02 -18.56
C ALA A 481 19.45 -14.21 -17.25
N ASP A 482 19.82 -12.93 -17.30
CA ASP A 482 19.92 -11.95 -16.20
C ASP A 482 18.89 -10.81 -16.31
N GLY A 483 17.91 -10.95 -17.19
CA GLY A 483 16.85 -9.98 -17.46
C GLY A 483 17.18 -9.12 -18.68
N SER A 484 16.16 -8.67 -19.41
CA SER A 484 16.34 -7.92 -20.66
C SER A 484 15.22 -6.92 -20.94
N ARG A 485 15.56 -5.86 -21.70
CA ARG A 485 14.59 -4.96 -22.35
C ARG A 485 14.43 -5.36 -23.81
N LEU A 486 13.34 -6.02 -24.15
CA LEU A 486 13.04 -6.48 -25.51
C LEU A 486 12.07 -5.50 -26.17
N SER A 487 12.31 -5.13 -27.42
CA SER A 487 11.49 -4.14 -28.12
C SER A 487 11.24 -4.47 -29.58
N ASP A 488 10.01 -4.21 -30.03
CA ASP A 488 9.63 -4.27 -31.45
C ASP A 488 9.79 -2.92 -32.20
N GLY A 489 10.44 -1.94 -31.55
CA GLY A 489 10.44 -0.52 -31.94
C GLY A 489 11.33 -0.07 -33.11
N LEU A 490 11.95 -0.95 -33.90
CA LEU A 490 12.83 -0.52 -34.99
C LEU A 490 12.06 0.11 -36.19
N ALA A 491 12.71 1.08 -36.84
CA ALA A 491 12.17 1.86 -37.98
C ALA A 491 12.06 1.07 -39.30
N ASN A 492 12.56 -0.17 -39.38
CA ASN A 492 12.74 -0.88 -40.66
C ASN A 492 12.05 -2.26 -40.76
N HIS A 493 11.20 -2.65 -39.80
CA HIS A 493 10.33 -3.83 -39.93
C HIS A 493 8.84 -3.40 -39.90
N PRO A 494 8.04 -3.67 -40.94
CA PRO A 494 6.65 -3.20 -41.01
C PRO A 494 5.65 -4.07 -40.22
N GLY A 495 6.08 -5.17 -39.59
CA GLY A 495 5.24 -6.08 -38.81
C GLY A 495 5.84 -6.43 -37.45
N GLY A 496 5.00 -6.85 -36.51
CA GLY A 496 5.42 -7.29 -35.17
C GLY A 496 6.37 -8.49 -35.19
N VAL A 497 7.07 -8.68 -34.07
CA VAL A 497 8.09 -9.72 -33.85
C VAL A 497 7.68 -10.64 -32.68
N THR A 498 8.40 -11.72 -32.45
CA THR A 498 8.30 -12.49 -31.20
C THR A 498 9.31 -11.95 -30.20
N LEU A 499 8.86 -11.40 -29.08
CA LEU A 499 9.71 -11.09 -27.93
C LEU A 499 9.68 -12.31 -27.01
N GLN A 500 10.84 -12.91 -26.76
CA GLN A 500 10.96 -14.14 -25.98
C GLN A 500 11.86 -13.90 -24.78
N GLY A 501 11.30 -13.96 -23.58
CA GLY A 501 12.04 -13.80 -22.34
C GLY A 501 12.86 -15.01 -21.94
N GLY A 502 13.56 -14.81 -20.83
CA GLY A 502 14.60 -15.64 -20.26
C GLY A 502 14.10 -16.42 -19.04
N VAL A 503 14.91 -16.45 -17.99
CA VAL A 503 14.64 -17.19 -16.74
C VAL A 503 14.58 -16.26 -15.52
N SER A 504 14.52 -14.97 -15.79
CA SER A 504 14.54 -13.83 -14.86
C SER A 504 13.54 -12.79 -15.38
N GLY A 505 13.05 -11.89 -14.53
CA GLY A 505 12.07 -10.90 -14.96
C GLY A 505 12.52 -10.02 -16.13
N ASP A 506 11.71 -9.95 -17.17
CA ASP A 506 11.97 -9.25 -18.43
C ASP A 506 10.98 -8.10 -18.70
N GLN A 507 11.43 -7.12 -19.48
CA GLN A 507 10.64 -5.98 -19.92
C GLN A 507 10.39 -6.02 -21.43
N HIS A 508 9.13 -6.14 -21.84
CA HIS A 508 8.69 -6.28 -23.23
C HIS A 508 7.98 -5.02 -23.72
N TYR A 509 8.59 -4.29 -24.64
CA TYR A 509 8.03 -3.08 -25.23
C TYR A 509 7.35 -3.37 -26.56
N VAL A 510 6.02 -3.27 -26.56
CA VAL A 510 5.13 -3.62 -27.67
C VAL A 510 4.50 -2.39 -28.30
N TYR A 511 5.03 -1.96 -29.44
CA TYR A 511 4.56 -0.83 -30.24
C TYR A 511 3.80 -1.26 -31.50
N ARG A 512 4.01 -2.48 -32.01
CA ARG A 512 3.49 -2.94 -33.31
C ARG A 512 2.29 -3.89 -33.16
N PRO A 513 1.37 -3.91 -34.15
CA PRO A 513 0.38 -4.96 -34.24
C PRO A 513 1.02 -6.31 -34.56
N ASN A 514 0.48 -7.38 -33.98
CA ASN A 514 0.90 -8.77 -34.14
C ASN A 514 2.24 -9.15 -33.48
N THR A 515 2.83 -8.29 -32.65
CA THR A 515 3.93 -8.69 -31.77
C THR A 515 3.42 -9.72 -30.77
N VAL A 516 4.21 -10.78 -30.55
CA VAL A 516 3.88 -11.89 -29.65
C VAL A 516 4.92 -11.93 -28.55
N VAL A 517 4.47 -11.89 -27.30
CA VAL A 517 5.32 -12.10 -26.12
C VAL A 517 5.26 -13.58 -25.74
N ARG A 518 6.40 -14.17 -25.34
CA ARG A 518 6.50 -15.57 -24.96
C ARG A 518 7.39 -15.75 -23.75
N GLU A 519 6.76 -16.16 -22.65
CA GLU A 519 7.43 -16.49 -21.40
C GLU A 519 7.28 -17.95 -21.00
N ALA A 520 8.21 -18.39 -20.14
CA ALA A 520 8.19 -19.70 -19.52
C ALA A 520 7.67 -19.60 -18.09
N ALA A 521 6.96 -20.62 -17.62
CA ALA A 521 6.51 -20.68 -16.23
C ALA A 521 7.71 -20.60 -15.25
N GLY A 522 7.63 -19.70 -14.27
CA GLY A 522 8.69 -19.50 -13.28
C GLY A 522 9.93 -18.78 -13.83
N GLY A 523 9.75 -17.97 -14.89
CA GLY A 523 10.78 -17.15 -15.51
C GLY A 523 11.06 -15.84 -14.79
N GLY A 524 10.59 -15.64 -13.55
CA GLY A 524 10.63 -14.34 -12.88
C GLY A 524 9.34 -13.56 -13.09
N VAL A 525 9.37 -12.25 -12.82
CA VAL A 525 8.20 -11.36 -12.98
C VAL A 525 8.38 -10.53 -14.25
N ASP A 526 7.51 -10.75 -15.23
CA ASP A 526 7.61 -10.19 -16.56
C ASP A 526 6.63 -9.04 -16.78
N THR A 527 7.12 -7.97 -17.40
CA THR A 527 6.33 -6.74 -17.65
C THR A 527 6.23 -6.41 -19.12
N VAL A 528 5.00 -6.27 -19.62
CA VAL A 528 4.70 -5.74 -20.94
C VAL A 528 4.36 -4.26 -20.86
N TYR A 529 5.16 -3.43 -21.53
CA TYR A 529 4.84 -2.04 -21.80
C TYR A 529 4.26 -1.91 -23.20
N THR A 530 3.04 -1.39 -23.34
CA THR A 530 2.37 -1.34 -24.64
C THR A 530 1.85 0.04 -25.01
N SER A 531 1.97 0.43 -26.28
CA SER A 531 1.39 1.68 -26.79
C SER A 531 0.02 1.47 -27.47
N ARG A 532 -0.65 0.35 -27.21
CA ARG A 532 -1.88 -0.07 -27.90
C ARG A 532 -2.62 -1.17 -27.12
N SER A 533 -3.80 -1.56 -27.57
CA SER A 533 -4.51 -2.70 -26.97
C SER A 533 -3.67 -3.98 -27.02
N HIS A 534 -3.63 -4.70 -25.90
CA HIS A 534 -2.82 -5.90 -25.71
C HIS A 534 -3.51 -6.86 -24.74
N VAL A 535 -3.27 -8.16 -24.96
CA VAL A 535 -3.70 -9.24 -24.07
C VAL A 535 -2.45 -9.98 -23.63
N LEU A 536 -2.24 -10.15 -22.33
CA LEU A 536 -1.06 -10.85 -21.82
C LEU A 536 -1.02 -12.28 -22.32
N ALA A 537 0.20 -12.73 -22.64
CA ALA A 537 0.47 -14.15 -22.79
C ALA A 537 0.43 -14.82 -21.42
N ALA A 538 0.29 -16.15 -21.37
CA ALA A 538 0.47 -16.89 -20.11
C ALA A 538 1.88 -16.68 -19.57
N HIS A 539 2.02 -16.70 -18.24
CA HIS A 539 3.29 -16.50 -17.51
C HIS A 539 3.88 -15.09 -17.69
N VAL A 540 3.02 -14.09 -17.87
CA VAL A 540 3.42 -12.68 -17.82
C VAL A 540 2.55 -12.02 -16.76
N GLU A 541 3.16 -11.27 -15.85
CA GLU A 541 2.49 -10.80 -14.63
C GLU A 541 2.00 -9.35 -14.76
N ASN A 542 2.70 -8.50 -15.52
CA ASN A 542 2.40 -7.07 -15.55
C ASN A 542 2.11 -6.55 -16.96
N LEU A 543 1.07 -5.71 -17.10
CA LEU A 543 0.71 -5.00 -18.33
C LEU A 543 0.53 -3.51 -18.07
N ILE A 544 1.39 -2.68 -18.67
CA ILE A 544 1.44 -1.23 -18.44
C ILE A 544 1.23 -0.46 -19.76
N ALA A 545 0.26 0.46 -19.77
CA ALA A 545 0.05 1.36 -20.89
C ALA A 545 1.14 2.45 -20.96
N LEU A 546 1.80 2.54 -22.11
CA LEU A 546 2.66 3.67 -22.45
C LEU A 546 1.83 4.90 -22.82
N PRO A 547 2.38 6.13 -22.73
CA PRO A 547 1.63 7.37 -23.05
C PRO A 547 0.99 7.42 -24.44
N GLY A 548 1.47 6.63 -25.41
CA GLY A 548 0.88 6.54 -26.74
C GLY A 548 -0.39 5.69 -26.84
N ALA A 549 -0.74 4.92 -25.81
CA ALA A 549 -1.89 4.02 -25.79
C ALA A 549 -3.19 4.78 -25.50
N GLN A 550 -3.76 5.44 -26.51
CA GLN A 550 -5.06 6.13 -26.41
C GLN A 550 -6.20 5.14 -26.65
N ASN A 551 -7.22 5.09 -25.78
CA ASN A 551 -8.36 4.17 -25.89
C ASN A 551 -7.95 2.70 -26.03
N ALA A 552 -6.84 2.32 -25.39
CA ALA A 552 -6.33 0.96 -25.45
C ALA A 552 -7.14 0.04 -24.54
N THR A 553 -7.32 -1.21 -24.95
CA THR A 553 -7.84 -2.28 -24.11
C THR A 553 -6.68 -3.13 -23.62
N LEU A 554 -6.46 -3.13 -22.31
CA LEU A 554 -5.44 -3.94 -21.64
C LEU A 554 -6.16 -5.11 -20.96
N THR A 555 -5.73 -6.32 -21.25
CA THR A 555 -6.35 -7.54 -20.70
C THR A 555 -5.25 -8.45 -20.17
N GLY A 556 -5.38 -8.93 -18.94
CA GLY A 556 -4.47 -9.94 -18.41
C GLY A 556 -4.77 -11.34 -18.93
N ASN A 557 -4.29 -12.35 -18.20
CA ASN A 557 -4.31 -13.77 -18.50
C ASN A 557 -5.10 -14.54 -17.42
N ASP A 558 -4.70 -15.77 -17.09
CA ASP A 558 -5.40 -16.63 -16.11
C ASP A 558 -4.76 -16.61 -14.71
N GLY A 559 -3.71 -15.81 -14.49
CA GLY A 559 -3.03 -15.65 -13.20
C GLY A 559 -3.15 -14.23 -12.65
N ASP A 560 -2.72 -14.05 -11.41
CA ASP A 560 -2.80 -12.79 -10.67
C ASP A 560 -1.93 -11.69 -11.32
N ASN A 561 -2.53 -10.82 -12.15
CA ASN A 561 -1.83 -9.83 -12.96
C ASN A 561 -1.96 -8.41 -12.40
N ARG A 562 -0.96 -7.56 -12.69
CA ARG A 562 -1.08 -6.10 -12.54
C ARG A 562 -1.36 -5.46 -13.89
N ILE A 563 -2.49 -4.76 -14.01
CA ILE A 563 -2.91 -4.04 -15.21
C ILE A 563 -2.95 -2.54 -14.90
N GLN A 564 -2.09 -1.74 -15.53
CA GLN A 564 -2.01 -0.30 -15.31
C GLN A 564 -2.31 0.50 -16.56
N GLY A 565 -3.32 1.37 -16.46
CA GLY A 565 -3.68 2.35 -17.47
C GLY A 565 -2.68 3.50 -17.59
N ASN A 566 -3.03 4.52 -18.36
CA ASN A 566 -2.32 5.80 -18.42
C ASN A 566 -3.31 6.95 -18.23
N ALA A 567 -2.85 8.20 -18.36
CA ALA A 567 -3.73 9.38 -18.20
C ALA A 567 -4.77 9.56 -19.34
N HIS A 568 -4.88 8.61 -20.28
CA HIS A 568 -5.91 8.60 -21.32
C HIS A 568 -6.92 7.50 -21.02
N ALA A 569 -8.17 7.71 -21.44
CA ALA A 569 -9.21 6.69 -21.33
C ALA A 569 -8.74 5.34 -21.89
N ASN A 570 -8.73 4.31 -21.06
CA ASN A 570 -8.36 2.93 -21.36
C ASN A 570 -9.52 2.00 -20.96
N THR A 571 -9.48 0.76 -21.42
CA THR A 571 -10.33 -0.32 -20.88
C THR A 571 -9.41 -1.34 -20.23
N LEU A 572 -9.55 -1.54 -18.93
CA LEU A 572 -8.66 -2.37 -18.11
C LEU A 572 -9.44 -3.61 -17.67
N ALA A 573 -8.95 -4.80 -18.00
CA ALA A 573 -9.56 -6.07 -17.63
C ALA A 573 -8.51 -6.99 -17.01
N GLY A 574 -8.75 -7.48 -15.80
CA GLY A 574 -7.85 -8.40 -15.10
C GLY A 574 -7.65 -9.69 -15.88
N GLY A 575 -8.74 -10.33 -16.30
CA GLY A 575 -8.68 -11.71 -16.78
C GLY A 575 -9.16 -12.62 -15.68
N ARG A 576 -8.66 -13.85 -15.58
CA ARG A 576 -8.95 -14.69 -14.41
C ARG A 576 -7.82 -14.53 -13.39
N GLY A 577 -8.15 -14.64 -12.12
CA GLY A 577 -7.16 -14.64 -11.05
C GLY A 577 -7.59 -13.68 -9.95
N ALA A 578 -6.66 -13.28 -9.11
CA ALA A 578 -6.82 -12.08 -8.31
C ALA A 578 -5.96 -10.98 -8.92
N ASP A 579 -6.57 -10.03 -9.63
CA ASP A 579 -5.83 -9.01 -10.39
C ASP A 579 -5.76 -7.66 -9.68
N LEU A 580 -4.69 -6.91 -9.91
CA LEU A 580 -4.55 -5.51 -9.50
C LEU A 580 -4.72 -4.61 -10.72
N ILE A 581 -5.74 -3.77 -10.69
CA ILE A 581 -6.04 -2.81 -11.75
C ILE A 581 -5.73 -1.39 -11.25
N VAL A 582 -4.87 -0.67 -11.95
CA VAL A 582 -4.47 0.71 -11.61
C VAL A 582 -5.02 1.67 -12.67
N SER A 583 -6.06 2.42 -12.28
CA SER A 583 -6.67 3.50 -13.07
C SER A 583 -5.89 4.80 -12.90
N LEU A 584 -5.60 5.52 -13.99
CA LEU A 584 -4.83 6.77 -13.97
C LEU A 584 -5.48 7.91 -14.79
N GLY A 585 -6.65 7.67 -15.38
CA GLY A 585 -7.43 8.64 -16.14
C GLY A 585 -8.91 8.22 -16.21
N ASP A 586 -9.67 8.76 -17.17
CA ASP A 586 -11.08 8.44 -17.36
C ASP A 586 -11.25 7.01 -17.95
N ASP A 587 -11.10 5.99 -17.13
CA ASP A 587 -10.94 4.61 -17.55
C ASP A 587 -12.25 3.79 -17.45
N ARG A 588 -12.25 2.66 -18.14
CA ARG A 588 -13.27 1.63 -18.01
C ARG A 588 -12.68 0.38 -17.40
N ILE A 589 -13.10 0.04 -16.19
CA ILE A 589 -12.76 -1.23 -15.55
C ILE A 589 -13.74 -2.28 -16.06
N LEU A 590 -13.25 -3.34 -16.71
CA LEU A 590 -14.04 -4.43 -17.23
C LEU A 590 -13.82 -5.67 -16.35
N HIS A 591 -14.90 -6.17 -15.76
CA HIS A 591 -14.91 -7.40 -14.98
C HIS A 591 -15.96 -8.37 -15.54
N GLN A 592 -15.56 -9.61 -15.81
CA GLN A 592 -16.39 -10.65 -16.39
C GLN A 592 -16.59 -11.80 -15.41
N PHE A 593 -17.69 -12.53 -15.57
CA PHE A 593 -17.95 -13.70 -14.73
C PHE A 593 -16.81 -14.73 -14.80
N GLY A 594 -16.30 -15.09 -13.61
CA GLY A 594 -15.18 -16.01 -13.40
C GLY A 594 -13.81 -15.35 -13.55
N ASP A 595 -13.75 -14.02 -13.53
CA ASP A 595 -12.52 -13.24 -13.47
C ASP A 595 -11.88 -13.32 -12.07
N GLY A 596 -12.64 -13.61 -11.01
CA GLY A 596 -12.12 -13.80 -9.66
C GLY A 596 -12.15 -12.55 -8.79
N HIS A 597 -11.10 -12.35 -7.99
CA HIS A 597 -11.07 -11.37 -6.89
C HIS A 597 -10.11 -10.22 -7.19
N ASP A 598 -10.63 -9.14 -7.75
CA ASP A 598 -9.79 -8.04 -8.23
C ASP A 598 -9.71 -6.88 -7.24
N VAL A 599 -8.60 -6.16 -7.29
CA VAL A 599 -8.35 -4.92 -6.56
C VAL A 599 -8.18 -3.79 -7.56
N VAL A 600 -8.88 -2.67 -7.35
CA VAL A 600 -8.79 -1.47 -8.20
C VAL A 600 -8.22 -0.31 -7.39
N LEU A 601 -7.15 0.31 -7.90
CA LEU A 601 -6.59 1.56 -7.40
C LEU A 601 -6.95 2.71 -8.34
N GLY A 602 -7.14 3.90 -7.77
CA GLY A 602 -7.34 5.13 -8.55
C GLY A 602 -8.73 5.28 -9.16
N PHE A 603 -9.72 4.49 -8.74
CA PHE A 603 -11.10 4.61 -9.21
C PHE A 603 -11.73 5.92 -8.72
N ASP A 604 -12.16 6.79 -9.64
CA ASP A 604 -12.80 8.06 -9.30
C ASP A 604 -14.12 8.30 -10.06
N GLY A 605 -14.69 9.50 -9.93
CA GLY A 605 -16.01 9.84 -10.50
C GLY A 605 -16.03 9.95 -12.03
N HIS A 606 -14.88 9.87 -12.69
CA HIS A 606 -14.73 9.84 -14.14
C HIS A 606 -14.65 8.42 -14.71
N ASP A 607 -14.40 7.43 -13.86
CA ASP A 607 -14.28 6.02 -14.24
C ASP A 607 -15.64 5.33 -14.43
N THR A 608 -15.64 4.24 -15.21
CA THR A 608 -16.80 3.37 -15.41
C THR A 608 -16.47 1.91 -15.13
N LEU A 609 -17.33 1.22 -14.36
CA LEU A 609 -17.29 -0.22 -14.16
C LEU A 609 -18.21 -0.93 -15.15
N GLN A 610 -17.63 -1.72 -16.05
CA GLN A 610 -18.34 -2.57 -16.99
C GLN A 610 -18.36 -4.03 -16.50
N LEU A 611 -19.54 -4.52 -16.13
CA LEU A 611 -19.74 -5.91 -15.70
C LEU A 611 -20.33 -6.76 -16.82
N ARG A 612 -19.74 -7.93 -17.09
CA ARG A 612 -20.21 -8.86 -18.14
C ARG A 612 -20.50 -10.25 -17.61
N GLY A 613 -21.64 -10.82 -18.00
CA GLY A 613 -21.96 -12.22 -17.68
C GLY A 613 -22.45 -12.47 -16.26
N TYR A 614 -22.61 -11.42 -15.45
CA TYR A 614 -23.26 -11.47 -14.15
C TYR A 614 -24.77 -11.27 -14.28
N ALA A 615 -25.57 -12.00 -13.48
CA ALA A 615 -27.01 -11.78 -13.37
C ALA A 615 -27.32 -10.58 -12.46
N ILE A 616 -26.93 -9.40 -12.92
CA ILE A 616 -27.15 -8.13 -12.24
C ILE A 616 -28.08 -7.32 -13.14
N ASP A 617 -29.34 -7.21 -12.72
CA ASP A 617 -30.42 -6.60 -13.53
C ASP A 617 -30.93 -5.27 -12.97
N ASP A 618 -30.44 -4.89 -11.80
CA ASP A 618 -30.83 -3.66 -11.10
C ASP A 618 -29.58 -2.93 -10.60
N LEU A 619 -29.44 -1.68 -11.04
CA LEU A 619 -28.34 -0.81 -10.65
C LEU A 619 -28.43 -0.45 -9.16
N GLU A 620 -29.65 -0.39 -8.60
CA GLU A 620 -29.87 -0.17 -7.17
C GLU A 620 -29.41 -1.38 -6.35
N ASP A 621 -29.66 -2.60 -6.83
CA ASP A 621 -29.16 -3.84 -6.19
C ASP A 621 -27.63 -3.96 -6.30
N LEU A 622 -27.06 -3.58 -7.45
CA LEU A 622 -25.60 -3.54 -7.60
C LEU A 622 -24.97 -2.55 -6.62
N ARG A 623 -25.56 -1.36 -6.51
CA ARG A 623 -25.12 -0.34 -5.56
C ARG A 623 -25.31 -0.75 -4.11
N ALA A 624 -26.37 -1.49 -3.79
CA ALA A 624 -26.59 -2.02 -2.45
C ALA A 624 -25.55 -3.08 -2.04
N ARG A 625 -24.86 -3.70 -3.01
CA ARG A 625 -23.73 -4.61 -2.76
C ARG A 625 -22.40 -3.91 -2.57
N LEU A 626 -22.31 -2.61 -2.86
CA LEU A 626 -21.13 -1.83 -2.52
C LEU A 626 -21.14 -1.51 -1.03
N VAL A 627 -20.07 -1.92 -0.35
CA VAL A 627 -19.89 -1.69 1.09
C VAL A 627 -18.65 -0.84 1.30
N GLN A 628 -18.79 0.29 1.97
CA GLN A 628 -17.64 1.01 2.51
C GLN A 628 -17.03 0.18 3.65
N ASP A 629 -15.76 -0.19 3.52
CA ASP A 629 -14.97 -0.85 4.54
C ASP A 629 -13.67 -0.08 4.79
N GLY A 630 -13.60 0.65 5.90
CA GLY A 630 -12.49 1.57 6.16
C GLY A 630 -12.38 2.64 5.08
N GLY A 631 -11.19 2.76 4.48
CA GLY A 631 -10.92 3.65 3.34
C GLY A 631 -11.39 3.09 1.99
N ASP A 632 -11.78 1.81 1.93
CA ASP A 632 -12.03 1.08 0.69
C ASP A 632 -13.52 0.86 0.45
N VAL A 633 -13.88 0.51 -0.79
CA VAL A 633 -15.22 0.02 -1.15
C VAL A 633 -15.11 -1.39 -1.72
N ARG A 634 -15.90 -2.33 -1.19
CA ARG A 634 -15.97 -3.70 -1.71
C ARG A 634 -17.27 -3.95 -2.45
N LEU A 635 -17.17 -4.66 -3.57
CA LEU A 635 -18.27 -5.14 -4.37
C LEU A 635 -18.23 -6.67 -4.42
N ASP A 636 -19.20 -7.32 -3.78
CA ASP A 636 -19.41 -8.76 -3.91
C ASP A 636 -20.29 -9.05 -5.13
N LEU A 637 -19.74 -9.76 -6.12
CA LEU A 637 -20.44 -10.16 -7.34
C LEU A 637 -21.09 -11.55 -7.21
N GLY A 638 -20.73 -12.29 -6.15
CA GLY A 638 -21.19 -13.65 -5.85
C GLY A 638 -20.45 -14.71 -6.67
N GLN A 639 -20.62 -15.98 -6.28
CA GLN A 639 -20.03 -17.16 -6.95
C GLN A 639 -18.48 -17.16 -7.01
N GLY A 640 -17.82 -16.49 -6.07
CA GLY A 640 -16.36 -16.44 -5.98
C GLY A 640 -15.71 -15.26 -6.70
N ASP A 641 -16.50 -14.30 -7.22
CA ASP A 641 -15.99 -13.08 -7.83
C ASP A 641 -16.25 -11.86 -6.93
N SER A 642 -15.28 -10.95 -6.84
CA SER A 642 -15.43 -9.68 -6.12
C SER A 642 -14.49 -8.60 -6.65
N ILE A 643 -14.80 -7.34 -6.36
CA ILE A 643 -13.89 -6.22 -6.64
C ILE A 643 -13.71 -5.38 -5.37
N THR A 644 -12.46 -5.06 -5.01
CA THR A 644 -12.13 -4.11 -3.93
C THR A 644 -11.53 -2.84 -4.53
N PHE A 645 -12.23 -1.71 -4.40
CA PHE A 645 -11.75 -0.38 -4.77
C PHE A 645 -11.05 0.27 -3.58
N ARG A 646 -9.72 0.42 -3.64
CA ARG A 646 -8.93 0.95 -2.52
C ARG A 646 -8.98 2.46 -2.43
N ASP A 647 -8.93 2.97 -1.20
CA ASP A 647 -8.92 4.39 -0.88
C ASP A 647 -10.03 5.18 -1.62
N THR A 648 -11.13 4.49 -1.91
CA THR A 648 -12.25 4.98 -2.70
C THR A 648 -13.44 5.16 -1.77
N ALA A 649 -14.01 6.37 -1.76
CA ALA A 649 -15.23 6.62 -1.01
C ALA A 649 -16.45 6.08 -1.76
N LEU A 650 -17.41 5.50 -1.04
CA LEU A 650 -18.68 5.02 -1.62
C LEU A 650 -19.44 6.12 -2.39
N SER A 651 -19.24 7.38 -2.02
CA SER A 651 -19.83 8.55 -2.70
C SER A 651 -19.34 8.77 -4.13
N VAL A 652 -18.25 8.11 -4.54
CA VAL A 652 -17.71 8.15 -5.91
C VAL A 652 -18.65 7.42 -6.88
N PHE A 653 -19.38 6.40 -6.42
CA PHE A 653 -20.23 5.56 -7.27
C PHE A 653 -21.59 6.20 -7.56
N ASP A 654 -21.72 6.83 -8.72
CA ASP A 654 -22.98 7.37 -9.20
C ASP A 654 -23.68 6.45 -10.24
N ALA A 655 -24.70 6.94 -10.95
CA ALA A 655 -25.44 6.12 -11.91
C ALA A 655 -24.68 5.95 -13.24
N ASP A 656 -23.78 6.88 -13.53
CA ASP A 656 -22.94 6.90 -14.72
C ASP A 656 -21.68 6.04 -14.52
N SER A 657 -21.36 5.68 -13.27
CA SER A 657 -20.25 4.77 -12.92
C SER A 657 -20.42 3.33 -13.42
N PHE A 658 -21.56 2.92 -13.99
CA PHE A 658 -21.82 1.51 -14.36
C PHE A 658 -22.29 1.32 -15.81
N ASP A 659 -21.67 0.39 -16.52
CA ASP A 659 -22.05 -0.08 -17.86
C ASP A 659 -22.30 -1.60 -17.84
N ILE A 660 -23.54 -2.04 -17.58
CA ILE A 660 -23.86 -3.46 -17.38
C ILE A 660 -24.24 -4.14 -18.70
N LEU A 661 -23.46 -5.15 -19.11
CA LEU A 661 -23.73 -5.97 -20.30
C LEU A 661 -24.17 -7.39 -19.90
N ARG A 662 -25.46 -7.67 -20.10
CA ARG A 662 -26.15 -8.92 -19.69
C ARG A 662 -25.52 -10.19 -20.28
N GLY A 663 -25.56 -11.28 -19.50
CA GLY A 663 -25.29 -12.66 -19.95
C GLY A 663 -25.95 -13.71 -19.04
N ASP A 664 -26.08 -14.95 -19.52
CA ASP A 664 -26.65 -16.07 -18.75
C ASP A 664 -25.60 -16.63 -17.78
N ASN A 665 -25.91 -16.67 -16.47
CA ASN A 665 -25.09 -17.38 -15.49
C ASN A 665 -25.62 -18.81 -15.30
N ALA A 666 -24.70 -19.80 -15.31
CA ALA A 666 -25.08 -21.22 -15.35
C ALA A 666 -25.56 -21.79 -13.99
N PHE A 667 -25.56 -21.02 -12.90
CA PHE A 667 -25.83 -21.51 -11.55
C PHE A 667 -26.70 -20.55 -10.74
N GLY A 668 -27.91 -21.02 -10.40
CA GLY A 668 -28.76 -20.40 -9.38
C GLY A 668 -28.20 -20.57 -7.98
N ALA A 669 -28.56 -19.64 -7.08
CA ALA A 669 -28.14 -19.49 -5.68
C ALA A 669 -26.62 -19.52 -5.43
N SER A 670 -26.12 -18.51 -4.73
CA SER A 670 -24.75 -18.43 -4.23
C SER A 670 -24.37 -19.72 -3.51
N ALA A 671 -23.25 -20.34 -3.91
CA ALA A 671 -22.52 -21.15 -2.96
C ALA A 671 -22.08 -20.23 -1.80
N PRO A 672 -22.16 -20.66 -0.53
CA PRO A 672 -21.59 -19.91 0.56
C PRO A 672 -20.10 -19.69 0.28
N ASP A 673 -19.70 -18.43 0.40
CA ASP A 673 -18.33 -17.97 0.24
C ASP A 673 -17.39 -18.81 1.14
N PRO A 674 -16.30 -19.40 0.61
CA PRO A 674 -15.32 -20.11 1.44
C PRO A 674 -14.64 -19.20 2.49
N PHE A 675 -14.86 -17.89 2.39
CA PHE A 675 -14.44 -16.83 3.31
C PHE A 675 -15.64 -16.16 4.03
N THR A 676 -16.87 -16.70 3.93
CA THR A 676 -18.02 -16.13 4.67
C THR A 676 -17.90 -16.47 6.14
N ARG A 677 -17.98 -15.43 6.98
CA ARG A 677 -18.06 -15.55 8.44
C ARG A 677 -19.12 -16.59 8.86
N PRO A 678 -18.86 -17.42 9.90
CA PRO A 678 -19.93 -18.11 10.60
C PRO A 678 -20.88 -17.04 11.16
N SER A 679 -22.15 -17.08 10.77
CA SER A 679 -23.16 -16.23 11.39
C SER A 679 -23.27 -16.59 12.87
N THR A 680 -23.16 -15.57 13.71
CA THR A 680 -23.41 -15.65 15.15
C THR A 680 -24.90 -15.93 15.39
N GLU A 681 -25.29 -17.21 15.44
CA GLU A 681 -26.42 -17.62 16.27
C GLU A 681 -25.91 -18.29 17.54
N VAL A 682 -26.11 -17.59 18.66
CA VAL A 682 -26.03 -18.19 19.98
C VAL A 682 -27.21 -19.15 20.12
N ALA A 683 -26.96 -20.46 20.05
CA ALA A 683 -27.85 -21.46 20.63
C ALA A 683 -27.03 -22.63 21.19
N GLY A 684 -27.17 -22.84 22.49
CA GLY A 684 -26.37 -23.78 23.25
C GLY A 684 -26.61 -25.26 22.93
N THR A 685 -25.72 -26.05 23.54
CA THR A 685 -25.82 -27.47 23.89
C THR A 685 -25.62 -28.53 22.79
N VAL A 686 -24.38 -29.00 22.71
CA VAL A 686 -23.89 -30.40 22.70
C VAL A 686 -24.91 -31.51 22.33
N GLY A 687 -24.61 -32.25 21.24
CA GLY A 687 -25.13 -33.61 21.00
C GLY A 687 -24.62 -34.21 19.68
N GLY A 688 -23.81 -35.27 19.76
CA GLY A 688 -23.10 -35.91 18.63
C GLY A 688 -23.95 -36.67 17.57
N PRO A 689 -23.29 -37.44 16.67
CA PRO A 689 -23.73 -37.65 15.28
C PRO A 689 -24.74 -38.81 15.09
N GLY A 690 -25.64 -38.64 14.12
CA GLY A 690 -26.59 -39.66 13.62
C GLY A 690 -27.08 -39.33 12.19
N PRO A 691 -27.50 -40.32 11.40
CA PRO A 691 -27.19 -40.44 9.96
C PRO A 691 -28.12 -39.66 9.01
N GLN A 692 -27.55 -39.32 7.84
CA GLN A 692 -28.16 -38.61 6.72
C GLN A 692 -29.48 -39.23 6.20
N GLN A 693 -30.48 -38.37 5.95
CA GLN A 693 -31.57 -38.57 4.98
C GLN A 693 -31.45 -37.53 3.86
N PRO A 694 -31.87 -37.82 2.61
CA PRO A 694 -31.71 -36.91 1.48
C PRO A 694 -32.69 -35.72 1.57
N GLU A 695 -32.20 -34.51 1.30
CA GLU A 695 -32.96 -33.26 1.33
C GLU A 695 -34.06 -33.18 0.23
N PRO A 696 -35.21 -32.53 0.52
CA PRO A 696 -36.25 -32.25 -0.46
C PRO A 696 -35.83 -31.13 -1.42
N GLN A 697 -36.20 -31.25 -2.70
CA GLN A 697 -35.84 -30.28 -3.74
C GLN A 697 -36.43 -28.87 -3.45
N PRO A 698 -35.69 -27.79 -3.76
CA PRO A 698 -36.18 -26.42 -3.60
C PRO A 698 -37.35 -26.12 -4.54
N PRO A 699 -38.29 -25.23 -4.14
CA PRO A 699 -39.40 -24.83 -5.01
C PRO A 699 -38.88 -24.14 -6.29
N PRO A 700 -39.65 -24.19 -7.38
CA PRO A 700 -39.25 -23.63 -8.67
C PRO A 700 -38.98 -22.12 -8.58
N ALA A 701 -38.01 -21.65 -9.37
CA ALA A 701 -37.60 -20.26 -9.42
C ALA A 701 -38.73 -19.36 -9.99
N PRO A 702 -38.86 -18.11 -9.50
CA PRO A 702 -39.88 -17.16 -9.95
C PRO A 702 -39.76 -16.84 -11.45
N HIS A 703 -40.87 -16.64 -12.15
CA HIS A 703 -40.84 -16.30 -13.58
C HIS A 703 -40.63 -14.77 -13.75
N ILE A 704 -39.62 -14.39 -14.53
CA ILE A 704 -39.30 -12.97 -14.76
C ILE A 704 -39.76 -12.54 -16.16
N LEU A 705 -40.74 -11.63 -16.23
CA LEU A 705 -41.27 -11.07 -17.48
C LEU A 705 -40.85 -9.61 -17.65
N ASN A 706 -40.27 -9.28 -18.80
CA ASN A 706 -39.83 -7.92 -19.11
C ASN A 706 -40.48 -7.39 -20.38
N GLY A 707 -41.17 -6.25 -20.27
CA GLY A 707 -41.67 -5.43 -21.36
C GLY A 707 -40.56 -4.69 -22.11
N THR A 708 -40.96 -3.91 -23.10
CA THR A 708 -40.10 -3.14 -23.99
C THR A 708 -40.19 -1.65 -23.65
N LYS A 709 -40.03 -0.76 -24.63
CA LYS A 709 -40.25 0.70 -24.42
C LYS A 709 -41.56 1.19 -25.04
N TRP A 710 -42.42 0.25 -25.39
CA TRP A 710 -43.69 0.44 -26.06
C TRP A 710 -44.79 -0.20 -25.23
N ARG A 711 -46.05 -0.04 -25.65
CA ARG A 711 -47.18 -0.66 -24.99
C ARG A 711 -47.14 -2.19 -25.09
N ASP A 712 -47.04 -2.85 -23.94
CA ASP A 712 -46.93 -4.29 -23.80
C ASP A 712 -48.12 -4.91 -23.03
N THR A 713 -48.31 -6.22 -23.18
CA THR A 713 -49.20 -7.04 -22.36
C THR A 713 -48.39 -8.22 -21.85
N LEU A 714 -48.18 -8.25 -20.53
CA LEU A 714 -47.32 -9.21 -19.85
C LEU A 714 -48.21 -10.04 -18.91
N ASP A 715 -48.29 -11.33 -19.19
CA ASP A 715 -49.06 -12.30 -18.42
C ASP A 715 -48.08 -13.24 -17.70
N GLY A 716 -48.19 -13.26 -16.37
CA GLY A 716 -47.47 -14.13 -15.44
C GLY A 716 -47.98 -15.58 -15.49
N SER A 717 -47.73 -16.30 -14.42
CA SER A 717 -48.03 -17.71 -14.21
C SER A 717 -48.68 -17.92 -12.85
N ASP A 718 -49.00 -19.15 -12.49
CA ASP A 718 -49.53 -19.46 -11.15
C ASP A 718 -48.41 -19.60 -10.08
N GLN A 719 -47.25 -18.96 -10.29
CA GLN A 719 -46.09 -18.93 -9.38
C GLN A 719 -45.75 -17.47 -9.02
N ASP A 720 -44.95 -17.29 -7.96
CA ASP A 720 -44.43 -15.96 -7.59
C ASP A 720 -43.59 -15.37 -8.73
N ASP A 721 -44.04 -14.29 -9.35
CA ASP A 721 -43.47 -13.74 -10.58
C ASP A 721 -42.92 -12.31 -10.40
N LEU A 722 -41.98 -11.90 -11.25
CA LEU A 722 -41.51 -10.51 -11.35
C LEU A 722 -41.80 -9.97 -12.74
N ILE A 723 -42.74 -9.04 -12.83
CA ILE A 723 -43.22 -8.48 -14.10
C ILE A 723 -42.83 -7.01 -14.19
N ARG A 724 -42.08 -6.61 -15.24
CA ARG A 724 -41.58 -5.25 -15.45
C ARG A 724 -42.08 -4.65 -16.77
N GLY A 725 -42.96 -3.65 -16.73
CA GLY A 725 -43.50 -2.96 -17.92
C GLY A 725 -42.46 -2.10 -18.65
N ARG A 726 -41.63 -1.38 -17.89
CA ARG A 726 -40.64 -0.39 -18.36
C ARG A 726 -41.31 0.89 -18.91
N ASN A 727 -41.13 1.25 -20.18
CA ASN A 727 -41.75 2.46 -20.73
C ASN A 727 -42.92 2.03 -21.62
N GLY A 728 -44.07 2.69 -21.53
CA GLY A 728 -45.25 2.31 -22.31
C GLY A 728 -46.52 2.36 -21.48
N ASP A 729 -47.67 2.23 -22.14
CA ASP A 729 -48.97 2.12 -21.45
C ASP A 729 -49.33 0.64 -21.30
N ASP A 730 -48.75 -0.03 -20.31
CA ASP A 730 -48.68 -1.49 -20.26
C ASP A 730 -49.84 -2.15 -19.52
N VAL A 731 -50.03 -3.46 -19.78
CA VAL A 731 -50.95 -4.32 -19.02
C VAL A 731 -50.14 -5.46 -18.40
N LEU A 732 -50.08 -5.53 -17.07
CA LEU A 732 -49.35 -6.55 -16.31
C LEU A 732 -50.36 -7.40 -15.52
N ARG A 733 -50.25 -8.72 -15.59
CA ARG A 733 -51.09 -9.68 -14.83
C ARG A 733 -50.20 -10.71 -14.13
N GLY A 734 -50.24 -10.78 -12.80
CA GLY A 734 -49.49 -11.75 -11.99
C GLY A 734 -50.09 -13.15 -12.05
N HIS A 735 -51.40 -13.25 -11.86
CA HIS A 735 -52.19 -14.48 -11.75
C HIS A 735 -52.23 -15.07 -10.35
N ALA A 736 -51.49 -16.13 -10.04
CA ALA A 736 -51.46 -16.69 -8.70
C ALA A 736 -50.01 -16.79 -8.22
N GLY A 737 -49.75 -16.58 -6.93
CA GLY A 737 -48.39 -16.42 -6.44
C GLY A 737 -48.23 -15.06 -5.75
N ASN A 738 -47.12 -14.86 -5.06
CA ASN A 738 -46.76 -13.57 -4.47
C ASN A 738 -45.94 -12.78 -5.49
N ASP A 739 -46.61 -12.00 -6.31
CA ASP A 739 -46.04 -11.39 -7.49
C ASP A 739 -45.49 -9.99 -7.22
N ARG A 740 -44.51 -9.56 -8.01
CA ARG A 740 -43.99 -8.19 -8.01
C ARG A 740 -44.18 -7.55 -9.37
N LEU A 741 -45.09 -6.58 -9.45
CA LEU A 741 -45.45 -5.88 -10.69
C LEU A 741 -44.87 -4.45 -10.66
N LEU A 742 -43.97 -4.17 -11.60
CA LEU A 742 -43.34 -2.85 -11.79
C LEU A 742 -43.88 -2.22 -13.08
N GLY A 743 -44.81 -1.27 -12.96
CA GLY A 743 -45.45 -0.64 -14.12
C GLY A 743 -44.50 0.23 -14.95
N GLY A 744 -43.49 0.85 -14.33
CA GLY A 744 -42.58 1.76 -15.01
C GLY A 744 -43.26 3.04 -15.50
N HIS A 745 -42.72 3.70 -16.53
CA HIS A 745 -43.22 4.97 -17.05
C HIS A 745 -44.35 4.79 -18.06
N GLY A 746 -45.45 5.54 -17.90
CA GLY A 746 -46.60 5.55 -18.80
C GLY A 746 -47.91 5.41 -18.01
N THR A 747 -49.02 5.07 -18.66
CA THR A 747 -50.30 4.77 -18.01
C THR A 747 -50.54 3.27 -18.00
N ASN A 748 -50.24 2.63 -16.88
CA ASN A 748 -50.23 1.17 -16.77
C ASN A 748 -51.51 0.61 -16.13
N ARG A 749 -51.81 -0.65 -16.43
CA ARG A 749 -52.81 -1.46 -15.75
C ARG A 749 -52.13 -2.68 -15.14
N MET A 750 -52.13 -2.78 -13.81
CA MET A 750 -51.50 -3.86 -13.07
C MET A 750 -52.56 -4.66 -12.29
N ASP A 751 -52.48 -5.98 -12.35
CA ASP A 751 -53.40 -6.93 -11.72
C ASP A 751 -52.56 -8.03 -11.05
N GLY A 752 -52.43 -8.01 -9.72
CA GLY A 752 -51.64 -8.96 -8.94
C GLY A 752 -52.24 -10.36 -9.06
N GLY A 753 -53.44 -10.54 -8.53
CA GLY A 753 -54.25 -11.72 -8.76
C GLY A 753 -54.56 -12.43 -7.44
N SER A 754 -53.97 -13.58 -7.15
CA SER A 754 -54.14 -14.24 -5.86
C SER A 754 -52.81 -14.60 -5.22
N GLY A 755 -52.61 -14.20 -3.98
CA GLY A 755 -51.33 -14.22 -3.29
C GLY A 755 -51.04 -12.82 -2.73
N ASN A 756 -49.91 -12.68 -2.02
CA ASN A 756 -49.55 -11.41 -1.41
C ASN A 756 -48.64 -10.63 -2.35
N ASP A 757 -49.22 -9.74 -3.14
CA ASP A 757 -48.55 -9.12 -4.27
C ASP A 757 -47.93 -7.76 -3.92
N THR A 758 -46.91 -7.34 -4.66
CA THR A 758 -46.31 -6.00 -4.57
C THR A 758 -46.44 -5.26 -5.89
N LEU A 759 -47.22 -4.18 -5.91
CA LEU A 759 -47.50 -3.38 -7.12
C LEU A 759 -46.87 -1.99 -7.01
N ASN A 760 -46.01 -1.62 -7.96
CA ASN A 760 -45.27 -0.36 -7.95
C ASN A 760 -45.70 0.59 -9.08
N SER A 761 -46.30 1.73 -8.71
CA SER A 761 -46.65 2.79 -9.68
C SER A 761 -45.49 3.77 -9.86
N GLN A 762 -45.03 3.94 -11.10
CA GLN A 762 -43.92 4.85 -11.46
C GLN A 762 -44.32 5.80 -12.60
N GLY A 763 -45.54 5.66 -13.12
CA GLY A 763 -46.07 6.38 -14.26
C GLY A 763 -47.26 7.30 -13.92
N ARG A 764 -47.89 7.85 -14.96
CA ARG A 764 -49.04 8.76 -14.82
C ARG A 764 -50.33 7.99 -15.05
N GLY A 765 -51.26 8.00 -14.10
CA GLY A 765 -52.58 7.41 -14.27
C GLY A 765 -52.65 5.89 -14.11
N ASP A 766 -51.65 5.28 -13.46
CA ASP A 766 -51.58 3.82 -13.26
C ASP A 766 -52.82 3.30 -12.51
N THR A 767 -53.39 2.19 -13.00
CA THR A 767 -54.53 1.51 -12.38
C THR A 767 -54.09 0.16 -11.83
N MET A 768 -54.23 -0.05 -10.52
CA MET A 768 -53.75 -1.23 -9.79
C MET A 768 -54.91 -2.02 -9.19
N PHE A 769 -54.83 -3.34 -9.31
CA PHE A 769 -55.70 -4.33 -8.67
C PHE A 769 -54.77 -5.28 -7.89
N GLY A 770 -54.91 -5.35 -6.57
CA GLY A 770 -54.13 -6.28 -5.75
C GLY A 770 -54.67 -7.70 -5.90
N GLY A 771 -56.00 -7.82 -5.80
CA GLY A 771 -56.69 -9.09 -5.93
C GLY A 771 -56.95 -9.72 -4.57
N ALA A 772 -56.62 -11.00 -4.41
CA ALA A 772 -56.88 -11.77 -3.20
C ALA A 772 -55.59 -12.10 -2.46
N GLY A 773 -55.37 -11.47 -1.32
CA GLY A 773 -54.20 -11.67 -0.46
C GLY A 773 -54.00 -10.43 0.40
N ASP A 774 -52.86 -10.36 1.10
CA ASP A 774 -52.43 -9.15 1.79
C ASP A 774 -51.41 -8.42 0.89
N ASP A 775 -51.86 -7.42 0.14
CA ASP A 775 -51.06 -6.81 -0.94
C ASP A 775 -50.32 -5.53 -0.50
N LEU A 776 -49.19 -5.23 -1.13
CA LEU A 776 -48.42 -4.00 -0.94
C LEU A 776 -48.47 -3.12 -2.20
N PHE A 777 -49.13 -1.97 -2.08
CA PHE A 777 -49.12 -0.93 -3.11
C PHE A 777 -48.03 0.10 -2.82
N TYR A 778 -47.07 0.21 -3.72
CA TYR A 778 -45.93 1.12 -3.60
C TYR A 778 -46.04 2.27 -4.59
N ILE A 779 -46.03 3.52 -4.10
CA ILE A 779 -46.14 4.71 -4.96
C ILE A 779 -44.74 5.32 -5.16
N GLY A 780 -44.21 5.20 -6.39
CA GLY A 780 -42.89 5.71 -6.76
C GLY A 780 -42.85 7.21 -7.02
N ARG A 781 -41.65 7.82 -6.91
CA ARG A 781 -41.36 9.28 -6.98
C ARG A 781 -41.98 10.02 -8.19
N HIS A 782 -42.19 9.32 -9.30
CA HIS A 782 -42.73 9.90 -10.54
C HIS A 782 -44.22 9.61 -10.77
N SER A 783 -44.88 8.95 -9.82
CA SER A 783 -46.29 8.59 -9.93
C SER A 783 -47.21 9.79 -9.74
N THR A 784 -48.22 9.93 -10.61
CA THR A 784 -49.28 10.94 -10.46
C THR A 784 -50.64 10.37 -10.89
N ASP A 785 -51.72 10.61 -10.13
CA ASP A 785 -53.10 10.15 -10.42
C ASP A 785 -53.22 8.61 -10.48
N ALA A 786 -52.46 7.90 -9.62
CA ALA A 786 -52.61 6.46 -9.49
C ALA A 786 -53.97 6.07 -8.90
N ARG A 787 -54.50 4.90 -9.26
CA ARG A 787 -55.82 4.41 -8.83
C ARG A 787 -55.72 2.97 -8.38
N ILE A 788 -56.00 2.73 -7.10
CA ILE A 788 -56.13 1.38 -6.55
C ILE A 788 -57.62 1.02 -6.52
N MET A 789 -57.96 -0.11 -7.13
CA MET A 789 -59.33 -0.41 -7.55
C MET A 789 -60.10 -1.33 -6.59
N ASP A 790 -59.40 -2.09 -5.75
CA ASP A 790 -59.93 -3.20 -4.95
C ASP A 790 -59.28 -3.38 -3.56
N PHE A 791 -58.66 -2.32 -3.01
CA PHE A 791 -58.03 -2.33 -1.68
C PHE A 791 -58.91 -2.98 -0.60
N ALA A 792 -58.36 -3.98 0.07
CA ALA A 792 -59.01 -4.82 1.06
C ALA A 792 -58.35 -4.70 2.45
N ALA A 793 -58.88 -5.42 3.44
CA ALA A 793 -58.29 -5.46 4.78
C ALA A 793 -57.14 -6.48 4.79
N GLY A 794 -55.94 -6.03 5.17
CA GLY A 794 -54.70 -6.81 5.06
C GLY A 794 -53.67 -6.12 4.18
N ASP A 795 -54.15 -5.45 3.13
CA ASP A 795 -53.34 -4.65 2.21
C ASP A 795 -52.65 -3.49 2.91
N ARG A 796 -51.55 -3.01 2.32
CA ARG A 796 -50.78 -1.86 2.75
C ARG A 796 -50.52 -0.91 1.59
N LEU A 797 -50.51 0.38 1.91
CA LEU A 797 -50.17 1.44 0.96
C LEU A 797 -48.93 2.20 1.45
N ASP A 798 -47.84 2.14 0.68
CA ASP A 798 -46.60 2.84 0.98
C ASP A 798 -46.46 4.12 0.16
N ILE A 799 -46.48 5.24 0.88
CA ILE A 799 -46.21 6.59 0.37
C ILE A 799 -45.08 7.28 1.13
N SER A 800 -44.28 6.52 1.88
CA SER A 800 -43.23 7.02 2.77
C SER A 800 -42.26 7.97 2.09
N ARG A 801 -41.99 7.77 0.79
CA ARG A 801 -41.12 8.64 0.00
C ARG A 801 -41.67 10.06 -0.23
N PHE A 802 -42.94 10.33 0.07
CA PHE A 802 -43.58 11.64 -0.11
C PHE A 802 -43.86 12.38 1.21
N THR A 803 -43.57 11.77 2.36
CA THR A 803 -44.03 12.25 3.68
C THR A 803 -42.90 12.13 4.70
N GLY A 804 -42.77 13.07 5.64
CA GLY A 804 -41.94 12.91 6.84
C GLY A 804 -42.73 12.39 8.06
N GLY A 805 -43.96 11.93 7.84
CA GLY A 805 -44.82 11.31 8.83
C GLY A 805 -46.32 11.46 8.51
N PRO A 806 -47.21 10.88 9.33
CA PRO A 806 -48.66 10.88 9.09
C PRO A 806 -49.29 12.28 9.01
N GLN A 807 -48.66 13.29 9.61
CA GLN A 807 -49.11 14.68 9.57
C GLN A 807 -49.06 15.31 8.17
N ASP A 808 -48.27 14.74 7.26
CA ASP A 808 -48.08 15.24 5.91
C ASP A 808 -49.08 14.64 4.91
N VAL A 809 -50.14 13.97 5.42
CA VAL A 809 -51.15 13.26 4.62
C VAL A 809 -52.56 13.77 4.93
N LEU A 810 -53.33 14.09 3.88
CA LEU A 810 -54.75 14.42 3.95
C LEU A 810 -55.55 13.36 3.20
N LEU A 811 -56.39 12.62 3.94
CA LEU A 811 -57.31 11.63 3.39
C LEU A 811 -58.72 12.20 3.27
N THR A 812 -59.25 12.29 2.04
CA THR A 812 -60.59 12.86 1.78
C THR A 812 -61.50 11.87 1.08
N ARG A 813 -62.71 11.67 1.62
CA ARG A 813 -63.72 10.80 0.99
C ARG A 813 -64.46 11.53 -0.14
N HIS A 814 -64.42 10.96 -1.34
CA HIS A 814 -65.17 11.40 -2.51
C HIS A 814 -66.03 10.25 -3.07
N GLY A 815 -67.27 10.13 -2.59
CA GLY A 815 -68.18 9.08 -3.04
C GLY A 815 -67.66 7.68 -2.71
N GLY A 816 -67.41 6.86 -3.73
CA GLY A 816 -66.84 5.51 -3.59
C GLY A 816 -65.31 5.47 -3.48
N TRP A 817 -64.65 6.62 -3.40
CA TRP A 817 -63.20 6.77 -3.41
C TRP A 817 -62.71 7.52 -2.18
N THR A 818 -61.49 7.19 -1.74
CA THR A 818 -60.71 7.99 -0.79
C THR A 818 -59.50 8.53 -1.53
N ALA A 819 -59.40 9.85 -1.61
CA ALA A 819 -58.26 10.55 -2.18
C ALA A 819 -57.16 10.68 -1.11
N VAL A 820 -55.92 10.39 -1.52
CA VAL A 820 -54.71 10.56 -0.70
C VAL A 820 -53.97 11.77 -1.24
N ALA A 821 -53.89 12.84 -0.44
CA ALA A 821 -53.13 14.03 -0.77
C ALA A 821 -51.96 14.22 0.20
N VAL A 822 -50.84 14.75 -0.31
CA VAL A 822 -49.64 15.05 0.48
C VAL A 822 -49.39 16.56 0.53
N ALA A 823 -48.76 17.04 1.59
CA ALA A 823 -48.43 18.45 1.75
C ALA A 823 -47.30 18.88 0.78
N ASP A 824 -47.46 19.99 0.06
CA ASP A 824 -46.48 20.51 -0.90
C ASP A 824 -46.32 22.03 -0.80
N GLY A 825 -45.62 22.48 0.24
CA GLY A 825 -45.21 23.88 0.49
C GLY A 825 -46.35 24.87 0.79
N ASP A 826 -47.27 25.04 -0.16
CA ASP A 826 -48.36 26.03 -0.15
C ASP A 826 -49.77 25.40 -0.13
N GLY A 827 -49.88 24.06 -0.12
CA GLY A 827 -51.18 23.37 -0.14
C GLY A 827 -51.10 21.85 -0.08
N TRP A 828 -52.20 21.19 -0.48
CA TRP A 828 -52.34 19.74 -0.56
C TRP A 828 -52.45 19.29 -2.01
N SER A 829 -51.59 18.36 -2.44
CA SER A 829 -51.56 17.80 -3.78
C SER A 829 -52.05 16.35 -3.76
N GLU A 830 -53.10 16.04 -4.53
CA GLU A 830 -53.62 14.67 -4.64
C GLU A 830 -52.62 13.76 -5.35
N LEU A 831 -52.18 12.69 -4.68
CA LEU A 831 -51.20 11.73 -5.16
C LEU A 831 -51.90 10.55 -5.86
N LEU A 832 -52.91 9.98 -5.21
CA LEU A 832 -53.66 8.82 -5.70
C LEU A 832 -55.09 8.76 -5.17
N ARG A 833 -55.90 7.84 -5.73
CA ARG A 833 -57.22 7.48 -5.21
C ARG A 833 -57.32 5.99 -4.95
N VAL A 834 -57.94 5.64 -3.82
CA VAL A 834 -58.19 4.25 -3.40
C VAL A 834 -59.70 4.00 -3.35
N ARG A 835 -60.17 2.97 -4.06
CA ARG A 835 -61.60 2.66 -4.17
C ARG A 835 -62.06 1.84 -2.97
N GLY A 836 -63.32 2.01 -2.55
CA GLY A 836 -63.96 1.10 -1.61
C GLY A 836 -63.63 1.33 -0.13
N VAL A 837 -62.42 1.80 0.20
CA VAL A 837 -61.95 1.99 1.60
C VAL A 837 -62.28 3.37 2.17
N THR A 838 -62.67 3.50 3.44
CA THR A 838 -62.88 4.81 4.09
C THR A 838 -61.54 5.46 4.53
N PRO A 839 -61.47 6.78 4.76
CA PRO A 839 -60.25 7.42 5.27
C PRO A 839 -59.71 6.83 6.57
N ALA A 840 -60.59 6.41 7.48
CA ALA A 840 -60.18 5.79 8.75
C ALA A 840 -59.54 4.41 8.52
N GLU A 841 -60.18 3.57 7.71
CA GLU A 841 -59.66 2.25 7.37
C GLU A 841 -58.33 2.33 6.62
N LEU A 842 -58.18 3.27 5.68
CA LEU A 842 -56.94 3.44 4.92
C LEU A 842 -55.80 3.94 5.82
N SER A 843 -56.09 4.74 6.85
CA SER A 843 -55.08 5.27 7.76
C SER A 843 -54.39 4.19 8.59
N ASP A 844 -55.06 3.08 8.89
CA ASP A 844 -54.49 1.98 9.69
C ASP A 844 -53.48 1.14 8.90
N TRP A 845 -53.52 1.23 7.56
CA TRP A 845 -52.73 0.44 6.62
C TRP A 845 -51.76 1.27 5.77
N LEU A 846 -51.63 2.55 6.12
CA LEU A 846 -50.75 3.50 5.45
C LEU A 846 -49.35 3.46 6.05
N ILE A 847 -48.33 3.35 5.19
CA ILE A 847 -46.92 3.45 5.55
C ILE A 847 -46.43 4.85 5.14
N THR A 848 -45.97 5.62 6.13
CA THR A 848 -45.38 6.96 5.98
C THR A 848 -43.94 6.98 6.47
N GLY A 849 -43.17 7.98 6.03
CA GLY A 849 -41.75 8.16 6.35
C GLY A 849 -41.47 8.68 7.75
#